data_AF-A0A956U325-F1
#
_entry.id   AF-A0A956U325-F1
#
_cell.length_a   1.000
_cell.length_b   1.000
_cell.length_c   1.000
_cell.angle_alpha   90.00
_cell.angle_beta   90.00
_cell.angle_gamma   90.00
#
_symmetry.space_group_name_H-M   'P 1'
#
loop_
_entity.id
_entity.type
_entity.pdbx_description
1 polymer ?
#
loop_
_entity_poly.entity_id
_entity_poly.type
_entity_poly.pdbx_seq_one_letter_code
_entity_poly.pdbx_strand_id
1 'polypeptide(L)'
;MANAAVSTDNKKLLVELLLLSFISLFFELLVIRWISADIRAFTVLKSMPLAACYIGLGLGFSFNSDRTFKFLPFFFLLSAFFIRIIGDSPLSLVPFPSNRVFTWTNVELSNNLMDPSFAGYLVLFILGVLVILSGPFFGCMAIGARLGILFNQLRPVTAYSVNLFGALLGTIALGALSFLNIQPGALLAIPCLLTMFWLPPGKIYRVVAVLALLGSIAFSSISATKADVQTFWSPYERIDLATEKIETGPRKGELFKYKLNANKVGQQSLHELTPDNLHAGDLPEKMQKEIQTAYDNHNLPFLFKRPPGDVLSLASGLGNDVNAALRNGASSVDAVEIDPITIELAKKYNREQPYQSPKVHIYCDDARHFLEKTDKRYDIIRFSFIDSMTVLSQSSTNRLDNYVYTKESIQEALTKLKPDGYLFISFFAKEPWFINKLFWTISEAAGYKPLCFAYKLEDGHNVFFVLSQSVKNGTIELPKDMPPVMPGPWHMIDTVPKPPRILTDDWPFIYWTTKGFDVGYAAVTLTIISLALFFGRKMVFATRYGSSWQMFFLGAAFLLLELQAIARCALLYGTTWITSSVVISGVLTMLLFANMLVYYKSGWLYKRLNIWYALLAVTLLASYFSPNSWLLASGMPPFLSYGIVTFISLLPMFVAGIIFSSSFDHTKRPSIAIGFNLLGGVLGALLEYFTSYTGINAMVLVALGLYAISFLCLRMLPAQPEESEAASAPAASS
;
A
#
# COMPACT_ATOMS: atom_id res chain seq x y z
N MET A 1 -35.56 -18.62 -34.84
CA MET A 1 -34.17 -18.27 -35.23
C MET A 1 -33.76 -16.85 -34.76
N ALA A 2 -34.61 -15.82 -34.85
CA ALA A 2 -34.27 -14.47 -34.36
C ALA A 2 -33.94 -14.37 -32.84
N ASN A 3 -34.70 -15.04 -31.97
CA ASN A 3 -34.40 -15.06 -30.52
C ASN A 3 -33.08 -15.79 -30.19
N ALA A 4 -32.69 -16.78 -30.99
CA ALA A 4 -31.41 -17.48 -30.81
C ALA A 4 -30.24 -16.58 -31.23
N ALA A 5 -30.36 -15.85 -32.36
CA ALA A 5 -29.34 -14.91 -32.82
C ALA A 5 -29.12 -13.75 -31.82
N VAL A 6 -30.21 -13.11 -31.34
CA VAL A 6 -30.14 -12.05 -30.30
C VAL A 6 -29.53 -12.57 -28.99
N SER A 7 -29.83 -13.81 -28.60
CA SER A 7 -29.21 -14.44 -27.42
C SER A 7 -27.72 -14.73 -27.59
N THR A 8 -27.28 -15.01 -28.82
CA THR A 8 -25.88 -15.34 -29.14
C THR A 8 -25.01 -14.08 -29.17
N ASP A 9 -25.55 -12.98 -29.69
CA ASP A 9 -24.88 -11.68 -29.67
C ASP A 9 -24.75 -11.13 -28.25
N ASN A 10 -25.79 -11.25 -27.41
CA ASN A 10 -25.68 -10.87 -26.00
C ASN A 10 -24.63 -11.68 -25.24
N LYS A 11 -24.48 -12.98 -25.51
CA LYS A 11 -23.41 -13.78 -24.89
C LYS A 11 -22.02 -13.28 -25.26
N LYS A 12 -21.79 -12.92 -26.53
CA LYS A 12 -20.50 -12.37 -26.98
C LYS A 12 -20.19 -11.04 -26.30
N LEU A 13 -21.18 -10.14 -26.20
CA LEU A 13 -21.05 -8.86 -25.51
C LEU A 13 -20.70 -9.05 -24.03
N LEU A 14 -21.37 -9.98 -23.34
CA LEU A 14 -21.11 -10.27 -21.92
C LEU A 14 -19.71 -10.87 -21.70
N VAL A 15 -19.25 -11.77 -22.58
CA VAL A 15 -17.89 -12.34 -22.49
C VAL A 15 -16.83 -11.28 -22.75
N GLU A 16 -17.03 -10.42 -23.75
CA GLU A 16 -16.12 -9.32 -24.03
C GLU A 16 -16.06 -8.34 -22.86
N LEU A 17 -17.22 -7.98 -22.31
CA LEU A 17 -17.31 -7.13 -21.13
C LEU A 17 -16.56 -7.75 -19.94
N LEU A 18 -16.79 -9.03 -19.66
CA LEU A 18 -16.12 -9.77 -18.59
C LEU A 18 -14.59 -9.70 -18.71
N LEU A 19 -14.07 -9.97 -19.90
CA LEU A 19 -12.62 -10.01 -20.14
C LEU A 19 -11.99 -8.61 -20.13
N LEU A 20 -12.68 -7.59 -20.64
CA LEU A 20 -12.19 -6.21 -20.56
C LEU A 20 -12.21 -5.69 -19.12
N SER A 21 -13.22 -6.05 -18.34
CA SER A 21 -13.26 -5.73 -16.91
C SER A 21 -12.17 -6.46 -16.13
N PHE A 22 -11.90 -7.73 -16.46
CA PHE A 22 -10.73 -8.46 -15.96
C PHE A 22 -9.42 -7.72 -16.27
N ILE A 23 -9.20 -7.35 -17.53
CA ILE A 23 -8.00 -6.65 -17.97
C ILE A 23 -7.86 -5.30 -17.28
N SER A 24 -8.96 -4.56 -17.12
CA SER A 24 -8.94 -3.22 -16.52
C SER A 24 -8.37 -3.24 -15.09
N LEU A 25 -8.94 -4.05 -14.20
CA LEU A 25 -8.50 -4.09 -12.81
C LEU A 25 -7.18 -4.86 -12.64
N PHE A 26 -6.95 -5.91 -13.45
CA PHE A 26 -5.67 -6.61 -13.46
C PHE A 26 -4.52 -5.66 -13.83
N PHE A 27 -4.68 -4.88 -14.89
CA PHE A 27 -3.65 -3.94 -15.35
C PHE A 27 -3.46 -2.79 -14.36
N GLU A 28 -4.55 -2.24 -13.80
CA GLU A 28 -4.49 -1.20 -12.78
C GLU A 28 -3.66 -1.64 -11.56
N LEU A 29 -4.02 -2.78 -10.95
CA LEU A 29 -3.33 -3.32 -9.78
C LEU A 29 -1.88 -3.71 -10.11
N LEU A 30 -1.63 -4.24 -11.31
CA LEU A 30 -0.29 -4.55 -11.78
C LEU A 30 0.60 -3.31 -11.84
N VAL A 31 0.08 -2.21 -12.41
CA VAL A 31 0.83 -0.95 -12.56
C VAL A 31 1.11 -0.33 -11.19
N ILE A 32 0.14 -0.35 -10.27
CA ILE A 32 0.35 0.11 -8.89
C ILE A 32 1.49 -0.67 -8.24
N ARG A 33 1.45 -2.01 -8.29
CA ARG A 33 2.51 -2.87 -7.74
C ARG A 33 3.87 -2.62 -8.39
N TRP A 34 3.92 -2.54 -9.72
CA TRP A 34 5.17 -2.45 -10.45
C TRP A 34 5.86 -1.09 -10.27
N ILE A 35 5.12 0.01 -10.42
CA ILE A 35 5.67 1.36 -10.27
C ILE A 35 6.21 1.56 -8.85
N SER A 36 5.46 1.15 -7.83
CA SER A 36 5.88 1.33 -6.43
C SER A 36 7.08 0.47 -6.03
N ALA A 37 7.30 -0.65 -6.70
CA ALA A 37 8.47 -1.50 -6.46
C ALA A 37 9.75 -0.99 -7.14
N ASP A 38 9.62 -0.39 -8.33
CA ASP A 38 10.76 0.04 -9.13
C ASP A 38 11.12 1.52 -9.00
N ILE A 39 10.18 2.39 -8.61
CA ILE A 39 10.33 3.85 -8.59
C ILE A 39 9.96 4.40 -7.23
N ARG A 40 10.97 4.93 -6.53
CA ARG A 40 10.88 5.30 -5.11
C ARG A 40 9.86 6.39 -4.80
N ALA A 41 9.69 7.37 -5.68
CA ALA A 41 8.68 8.42 -5.53
C ALA A 41 7.26 7.88 -5.28
N PHE A 42 6.96 6.72 -5.88
CA PHE A 42 5.67 6.05 -5.76
C PHE A 42 5.53 5.16 -4.53
N THR A 43 6.47 5.25 -3.58
CA THR A 43 6.25 4.79 -2.19
C THR A 43 5.36 5.77 -1.42
N VAL A 44 5.44 7.07 -1.75
CA VAL A 44 4.59 8.13 -1.19
C VAL A 44 3.37 8.39 -2.07
N LEU A 45 3.54 8.30 -3.40
CA LEU A 45 2.50 8.60 -4.40
C LEU A 45 1.72 7.37 -4.89
N LYS A 46 1.49 6.36 -4.04
CA LYS A 46 0.82 5.09 -4.44
C LYS A 46 -0.59 5.29 -5.01
N SER A 47 -1.26 6.41 -4.70
CA SER A 47 -2.61 6.73 -5.16
C SER A 47 -2.62 7.37 -6.54
N MET A 48 -1.47 7.86 -7.01
CA MET A 48 -1.39 8.56 -8.28
C MET A 48 -1.52 7.63 -9.48
N PRO A 49 -0.94 6.40 -9.49
CA PRO A 49 -1.25 5.40 -10.50
C PRO A 49 -2.74 4.99 -10.51
N LEU A 50 -3.34 4.80 -9.34
CA LEU A 50 -4.78 4.54 -9.19
C LEU A 50 -5.61 5.68 -9.80
N ALA A 51 -5.31 6.93 -9.41
CA ALA A 51 -5.95 8.12 -9.94
C ALA A 51 -5.80 8.21 -11.47
N ALA A 52 -4.60 7.99 -12.01
CA ALA A 52 -4.37 8.00 -13.45
C ALA A 52 -5.21 6.93 -14.18
N CYS A 53 -5.30 5.72 -13.63
CA CYS A 53 -6.15 4.66 -14.18
C CYS A 53 -7.62 5.03 -14.13
N TYR A 54 -8.12 5.57 -13.01
CA TYR A 54 -9.52 5.95 -12.85
C TYR A 54 -9.92 7.14 -13.72
N ILE A 55 -9.05 8.16 -13.84
CA ILE A 55 -9.29 9.27 -14.77
C ILE A 55 -9.30 8.72 -16.20
N GLY A 56 -8.33 7.88 -16.56
CA GLY A 56 -8.28 7.22 -17.86
C GLY A 56 -9.58 6.48 -18.17
N LEU A 57 -9.94 5.48 -17.35
CA LEU A 57 -11.18 4.71 -17.48
C LEU A 57 -12.40 5.63 -17.57
N GLY A 58 -12.56 6.56 -16.62
CA GLY A 58 -13.72 7.45 -16.55
C GLY A 58 -13.90 8.33 -17.78
N LEU A 59 -12.81 8.87 -18.32
CA LEU A 59 -12.82 9.60 -19.59
C LEU A 59 -13.13 8.68 -20.76
N GLY A 60 -12.52 7.49 -20.80
CA GLY A 60 -12.78 6.46 -21.80
C GLY A 60 -14.27 6.15 -21.91
N PHE A 61 -14.92 5.83 -20.78
CA PHE A 61 -16.36 5.56 -20.70
C PHE A 61 -17.19 6.66 -21.36
N SER A 62 -16.76 7.93 -21.31
CA SER A 62 -17.49 9.07 -21.87
C SER A 62 -17.41 9.20 -23.40
N PHE A 63 -16.42 8.61 -24.06
CA PHE A 63 -16.13 8.86 -25.48
C PHE A 63 -17.13 8.23 -26.45
N ASN A 64 -17.89 7.21 -26.02
CA ASN A 64 -18.82 6.44 -26.85
C ASN A 64 -18.22 6.07 -28.24
N SER A 65 -16.94 5.74 -28.28
CA SER A 65 -16.14 5.61 -29.50
C SER A 65 -14.96 4.68 -29.27
N ASP A 66 -14.74 3.75 -30.20
CA ASP A 66 -13.72 2.70 -30.06
C ASP A 66 -12.36 3.06 -30.70
N ARG A 67 -12.19 4.33 -31.10
CA ARG A 67 -11.04 4.78 -31.90
C ARG A 67 -9.71 4.61 -31.17
N THR A 68 -9.72 4.67 -29.85
CA THR A 68 -8.53 4.59 -28.98
C THR A 68 -8.14 3.14 -28.69
N PHE A 69 -9.08 2.19 -28.74
CA PHE A 69 -8.86 0.80 -28.34
C PHE A 69 -7.79 0.08 -29.18
N LYS A 70 -7.69 0.41 -30.47
CA LYS A 70 -6.63 -0.11 -31.36
C LYS A 70 -5.20 0.24 -30.91
N PHE A 71 -5.03 1.30 -30.11
CA PHE A 71 -3.73 1.72 -29.57
C PHE A 71 -3.43 1.12 -28.19
N LEU A 72 -4.34 0.34 -27.61
CA LEU A 72 -4.14 -0.28 -26.29
C LEU A 72 -2.80 -1.04 -26.15
N PRO A 73 -2.34 -1.83 -27.14
CA PRO A 73 -1.05 -2.50 -27.00
C PRO A 73 0.15 -1.54 -26.99
N PHE A 74 0.04 -0.41 -27.69
CA PHE A 74 1.06 0.64 -27.62
C PHE A 74 1.13 1.25 -26.22
N PHE A 75 -0.01 1.48 -25.55
CA PHE A 75 -0.02 1.99 -24.19
C PHE A 75 0.53 0.99 -23.17
N PHE A 76 0.30 -0.32 -23.36
CA PHE A 76 0.97 -1.34 -22.55
C PHE A 76 2.49 -1.32 -22.73
N LEU A 77 2.96 -1.23 -23.98
CA LEU A 77 4.39 -1.10 -24.27
C LEU A 77 4.96 0.20 -23.67
N LEU A 78 4.22 1.31 -23.74
CA LEU A 78 4.62 2.60 -23.17
C LEU A 78 4.77 2.53 -21.65
N SER A 79 3.81 1.89 -20.95
CA SER A 79 3.90 1.63 -19.51
C SER A 79 5.15 0.81 -19.18
N ALA A 80 5.34 -0.33 -19.84
CA ALA A 80 6.51 -1.18 -19.59
C ALA A 80 7.83 -0.43 -19.86
N PHE A 81 7.88 0.34 -20.95
CA PHE A 81 9.04 1.12 -21.34
C PHE A 81 9.43 2.15 -20.27
N PHE A 82 8.50 3.03 -19.86
CA PHE A 82 8.84 4.06 -18.87
C PHE A 82 9.15 3.49 -17.49
N ILE A 83 8.39 2.49 -17.03
CA ILE A 83 8.65 1.84 -15.74
C ILE A 83 10.05 1.22 -15.74
N ARG A 84 10.42 0.51 -16.80
CA ARG A 84 11.75 -0.14 -16.88
C ARG A 84 12.89 0.86 -17.02
N ILE A 85 12.80 1.79 -17.98
CA ILE A 85 13.88 2.76 -18.25
C ILE A 85 14.14 3.63 -17.03
N ILE A 86 13.09 4.12 -16.38
CA ILE A 86 13.25 4.95 -15.17
C ILE A 86 13.70 4.08 -14.01
N GLY A 87 13.12 2.88 -13.86
CA GLY A 87 13.49 1.88 -12.86
C GLY A 87 14.97 1.52 -12.86
N ASP A 88 15.59 1.32 -14.03
CA ASP A 88 17.03 1.00 -14.13
C ASP A 88 17.94 2.21 -14.03
N SER A 89 17.41 3.40 -14.23
CA SER A 89 18.20 4.63 -14.15
C SER A 89 18.33 5.10 -12.70
N PRO A 90 19.30 5.98 -12.40
CA PRO A 90 19.36 6.70 -11.13
C PRO A 90 18.10 7.52 -10.82
N LEU A 91 17.25 7.82 -11.82
CA LEU A 91 15.99 8.53 -11.63
C LEU A 91 15.00 7.75 -10.75
N SER A 92 15.11 6.42 -10.70
CA SER A 92 14.30 5.58 -9.80
C SER A 92 14.46 5.92 -8.32
N LEU A 93 15.61 6.49 -7.94
CA LEU A 93 15.96 6.82 -6.55
C LEU A 93 15.70 8.30 -6.20
N VAL A 94 15.20 9.10 -7.15
CA VAL A 94 14.88 10.51 -6.91
C VAL A 94 13.85 10.60 -5.78
N PRO A 95 14.14 11.37 -4.72
CA PRO A 95 13.21 11.48 -3.59
C PRO A 95 11.96 12.25 -3.97
N PHE A 96 10.93 12.13 -3.14
CA PHE A 96 9.74 12.93 -3.27
C PHE A 96 10.02 14.36 -2.75
N PRO A 97 9.65 15.44 -3.48
CA PRO A 97 9.84 16.83 -3.05
C PRO A 97 8.95 17.21 -1.85
N SER A 98 9.23 16.66 -0.66
CA SER A 98 8.44 16.87 0.55
C SER A 98 9.29 17.35 1.72
N ASN A 99 8.67 18.19 2.54
CA ASN A 99 9.15 18.65 3.84
C ASN A 99 8.45 17.98 5.03
N ARG A 100 7.45 17.13 4.75
CA ARG A 100 6.63 16.47 5.77
C ARG A 100 6.84 14.98 5.82
N VAL A 101 7.21 14.39 4.69
CA VAL A 101 7.46 12.95 4.57
C VAL A 101 8.96 12.76 4.61
N PHE A 102 9.42 11.99 5.60
CA PHE A 102 10.80 11.58 5.63
C PHE A 102 11.13 10.71 4.40
N THR A 103 12.19 11.06 3.68
CA THR A 103 12.73 10.24 2.58
C THR A 103 14.20 9.95 2.87
N TRP A 104 14.59 8.68 3.02
CA TRP A 104 15.98 8.26 3.35
C TRP A 104 17.12 8.86 2.50
N THR A 105 16.81 9.46 1.34
CA THR A 105 17.73 10.28 0.54
C THR A 105 17.34 11.75 0.72
N ASN A 106 18.19 12.50 1.42
CA ASN A 106 17.99 13.92 1.60
C ASN A 106 18.37 14.62 0.30
N VAL A 107 17.46 15.44 -0.22
CA VAL A 107 17.88 16.61 -0.99
C VAL A 107 17.59 17.79 -0.08
N GLU A 108 18.63 18.49 0.35
CA GLU A 108 18.54 19.71 1.13
C GLU A 108 18.05 20.87 0.23
N LEU A 109 16.87 20.72 -0.37
CA LEU A 109 16.23 21.81 -1.11
C LEU A 109 15.49 22.69 -0.13
N SER A 110 15.65 24.00 -0.29
CA SER A 110 14.84 24.94 0.46
C SER A 110 13.38 24.74 0.01
N ASN A 111 12.51 24.35 0.93
CA ASN A 111 11.11 24.01 0.64
C ASN A 111 10.24 25.24 0.35
N ASN A 112 10.82 26.23 -0.33
CA ASN A 112 10.24 27.50 -0.66
C ASN A 112 9.99 27.53 -2.16
N LEU A 113 8.74 27.73 -2.60
CA LEU A 113 8.42 27.90 -4.02
C LEU A 113 9.11 29.13 -4.63
N MET A 114 9.55 30.08 -3.79
CA MET A 114 10.33 31.23 -4.23
C MET A 114 11.81 30.92 -4.44
N ASP A 115 12.30 29.74 -4.03
CA ASP A 115 13.62 29.24 -4.42
C ASP A 115 13.53 28.61 -5.82
N PRO A 116 14.21 29.20 -6.82
CA PRO A 116 14.21 28.68 -8.19
C PRO A 116 14.68 27.22 -8.30
N SER A 117 15.55 26.78 -7.39
CA SER A 117 16.11 25.42 -7.37
C SER A 117 15.03 24.39 -7.02
N PHE A 118 14.26 24.68 -5.97
CA PHE A 118 13.13 23.84 -5.55
C PHE A 118 11.98 23.89 -6.55
N ALA A 119 11.63 25.07 -7.06
CA ALA A 119 10.61 25.20 -8.08
C ALA A 119 10.98 24.41 -9.36
N GLY A 120 12.22 24.55 -9.84
CA GLY A 120 12.72 23.80 -11.00
C GLY A 120 12.70 22.28 -10.76
N TYR A 121 13.16 21.83 -9.60
CA TYR A 121 13.11 20.42 -9.21
C TYR A 121 11.67 19.89 -9.16
N LEU A 122 10.75 20.62 -8.54
CA LEU A 122 9.33 20.24 -8.45
C LEU A 122 8.68 20.12 -9.83
N VAL A 123 8.98 21.05 -10.75
CA VAL A 123 8.48 20.99 -12.14
C VAL A 123 9.00 19.75 -12.86
N LEU A 124 10.32 19.49 -12.78
CA LEU A 124 10.92 18.30 -13.40
C LEU A 124 10.35 17.00 -12.80
N PHE A 125 10.15 16.99 -11.47
CA PHE A 125 9.54 15.88 -10.77
C PHE A 125 8.11 15.62 -11.24
N ILE A 126 7.27 16.66 -11.33
CA ILE A 126 5.90 16.56 -11.86
C ILE A 126 5.90 16.04 -13.30
N LEU A 127 6.77 16.55 -14.16
CA LEU A 127 6.91 16.06 -15.54
C LEU A 127 7.29 14.58 -15.57
N GLY A 128 8.22 14.15 -14.72
CA GLY A 128 8.59 12.74 -14.57
C GLY A 128 7.40 11.87 -14.16
N VAL A 129 6.63 12.30 -13.17
CA VAL A 129 5.40 11.61 -12.73
C VAL A 129 4.40 11.51 -13.88
N LEU A 130 4.16 12.59 -14.63
CA LEU A 130 3.24 12.58 -15.77
C LEU A 130 3.70 11.64 -16.90
N VAL A 131 4.99 11.59 -17.20
CA VAL A 131 5.56 10.68 -18.19
C VAL A 131 5.34 9.22 -17.78
N ILE A 132 5.63 8.87 -16.52
CA ILE A 132 5.42 7.53 -15.98
C ILE A 132 3.95 7.12 -16.04
N LEU A 133 3.04 8.03 -15.66
CA LEU A 133 1.60 7.77 -15.59
C LEU A 133 0.88 7.82 -16.95
N SER A 134 1.55 8.28 -18.01
CA SER A 134 0.94 8.42 -19.34
C SER A 134 0.48 7.09 -19.94
N GLY A 135 1.30 6.04 -19.88
CA GLY A 135 0.96 4.69 -20.35
C GLY A 135 -0.28 4.13 -19.64
N PRO A 136 -0.29 4.05 -18.30
CA PRO A 136 -1.45 3.61 -17.53
C PRO A 136 -2.71 4.42 -17.82
N PHE A 137 -2.61 5.76 -17.83
CA PHE A 137 -3.72 6.66 -18.13
C PHE A 137 -4.35 6.37 -19.49
N PHE A 138 -3.55 6.34 -20.56
CA PHE A 138 -4.07 6.14 -21.91
C PHE A 138 -4.52 4.69 -22.17
N GLY A 139 -3.88 3.70 -21.55
CA GLY A 139 -4.30 2.29 -21.59
C GLY A 139 -5.69 2.11 -20.97
N CYS A 140 -5.88 2.63 -19.77
CA CYS A 140 -7.16 2.64 -19.08
C CYS A 140 -8.23 3.44 -19.82
N MET A 141 -7.86 4.55 -20.47
CA MET A 141 -8.77 5.29 -21.34
C MET A 141 -9.20 4.51 -22.58
N ALA A 142 -8.30 3.75 -23.20
CA ALA A 142 -8.64 2.88 -24.32
C ALA A 142 -9.57 1.74 -23.89
N ILE A 143 -9.32 1.10 -22.74
CA ILE A 143 -10.19 0.06 -22.17
C ILE A 143 -11.57 0.64 -21.83
N GLY A 144 -11.61 1.78 -21.12
CA GLY A 144 -12.85 2.45 -20.73
C GLY A 144 -13.72 2.85 -21.93
N ALA A 145 -13.09 3.25 -23.05
CA ALA A 145 -13.80 3.59 -24.27
C ALA A 145 -14.58 2.41 -24.86
N ARG A 146 -13.98 1.22 -24.88
CA ARG A 146 -14.65 -0.01 -25.31
C ARG A 146 -15.72 -0.45 -24.31
N LEU A 147 -15.41 -0.42 -23.02
CA LEU A 147 -16.38 -0.73 -21.95
C LEU A 147 -17.61 0.19 -22.02
N GLY A 148 -17.43 1.49 -22.26
CA GLY A 148 -18.53 2.45 -22.39
C GLY A 148 -19.53 2.09 -23.50
N ILE A 149 -19.04 1.58 -24.64
CA ILE A 149 -19.89 1.10 -25.73
C ILE A 149 -20.70 -0.12 -25.27
N LEU A 150 -20.05 -1.11 -24.64
CA LEU A 150 -20.71 -2.32 -24.15
C LEU A 150 -21.76 -2.02 -23.08
N PHE A 151 -21.48 -1.07 -22.18
CA PHE A 151 -22.42 -0.62 -21.15
C PHE A 151 -23.67 0.04 -21.72
N ASN A 152 -23.56 0.72 -22.87
CA ASN A 152 -24.71 1.34 -23.53
C ASN A 152 -25.59 0.33 -24.29
N GLN A 153 -25.09 -0.89 -24.52
CA GLN A 153 -25.81 -1.95 -25.27
C GLN A 153 -26.54 -2.95 -24.36
N LEU A 154 -26.24 -2.94 -23.07
CA LEU A 154 -26.78 -3.87 -22.08
C LEU A 154 -27.60 -3.12 -21.02
N ARG A 155 -28.48 -3.84 -20.31
CA ARG A 155 -29.13 -3.28 -19.12
C ARG A 155 -28.04 -2.84 -18.11
N PRO A 156 -28.13 -1.65 -17.49
CA PRO A 156 -27.04 -1.11 -16.68
C PRO A 156 -26.63 -2.03 -15.54
N VAL A 157 -27.58 -2.58 -14.78
CA VAL A 157 -27.27 -3.52 -13.69
C VAL A 157 -26.62 -4.81 -14.19
N THR A 158 -27.02 -5.33 -15.35
CA THR A 158 -26.40 -6.53 -15.93
C THR A 158 -24.95 -6.24 -16.33
N ALA A 159 -24.71 -5.12 -17.02
CA ALA A 159 -23.37 -4.70 -17.39
C ALA A 159 -22.48 -4.51 -16.15
N TYR A 160 -23.01 -3.86 -15.11
CA TYR A 160 -22.29 -3.64 -13.88
C TYR A 160 -21.98 -4.93 -13.11
N SER A 161 -22.90 -5.91 -13.07
CA SER A 161 -22.64 -7.24 -12.48
C SER A 161 -21.48 -7.95 -13.16
N VAL A 162 -21.50 -8.00 -14.50
CA VAL A 162 -20.42 -8.65 -15.26
C VAL A 162 -19.11 -7.89 -15.10
N ASN A 163 -19.16 -6.56 -15.04
CA ASN A 163 -17.99 -5.74 -14.79
C ASN A 163 -17.36 -6.03 -13.42
N LEU A 164 -18.16 -6.05 -12.35
CA LEU A 164 -17.70 -6.39 -11.01
C LEU A 164 -17.14 -7.81 -10.94
N PHE A 165 -17.78 -8.76 -11.61
CA PHE A 165 -17.32 -10.14 -11.62
C PHE A 165 -16.01 -10.32 -12.38
N GLY A 166 -15.86 -9.67 -13.54
CA GLY A 166 -14.61 -9.64 -14.29
C GLY A 166 -13.48 -9.00 -13.50
N ALA A 167 -13.76 -7.87 -12.86
CA ALA A 167 -12.83 -7.18 -11.96
C ALA A 167 -12.37 -8.09 -10.81
N LEU A 168 -13.30 -8.77 -10.12
CA LEU A 168 -13.00 -9.74 -9.06
C LEU A 168 -12.06 -10.86 -9.53
N LEU A 169 -12.32 -11.44 -10.71
CA LEU A 169 -11.43 -12.45 -11.31
C LEU A 169 -10.03 -11.87 -11.60
N GLY A 170 -9.96 -10.61 -12.05
CA GLY A 170 -8.70 -9.91 -12.29
C GLY A 170 -7.87 -9.75 -11.01
N THR A 171 -8.50 -9.32 -9.91
CA THR A 171 -7.86 -9.19 -8.60
C THR A 171 -7.36 -10.55 -8.08
N ILE A 172 -8.19 -11.58 -8.13
CA ILE A 172 -7.82 -12.93 -7.66
C ILE A 172 -6.67 -13.48 -8.50
N ALA A 173 -6.72 -13.34 -9.83
CA ALA A 173 -5.67 -13.81 -10.73
C ALA A 173 -4.33 -13.11 -10.45
N LEU A 174 -4.33 -11.78 -10.33
CA LEU A 174 -3.10 -11.05 -10.00
C LEU A 174 -2.55 -11.46 -8.63
N GLY A 175 -3.42 -11.61 -7.63
CA GLY A 175 -3.04 -12.08 -6.30
C GLY A 175 -2.36 -13.45 -6.36
N ALA A 176 -3.02 -14.43 -6.98
CA ALA A 176 -2.49 -15.80 -7.12
C ALA A 176 -1.15 -15.84 -7.87
N LEU A 177 -1.01 -15.09 -8.97
CA LEU A 177 0.24 -15.04 -9.73
C LEU A 177 1.36 -14.32 -8.97
N SER A 178 1.02 -13.37 -8.11
CA SER A 178 1.97 -12.72 -7.20
C SER A 178 2.49 -13.69 -6.14
N PHE A 179 1.65 -14.62 -5.65
CA PHE A 179 2.07 -15.72 -4.75
C PHE A 179 2.99 -16.74 -5.40
N LEU A 180 2.90 -16.89 -6.71
CA LEU A 180 3.84 -17.70 -7.48
C LEU A 180 5.15 -16.97 -7.78
N ASN A 181 5.39 -15.83 -7.13
CA ASN A 181 6.60 -15.01 -7.28
C ASN A 181 6.83 -14.55 -8.73
N ILE A 182 5.76 -14.45 -9.53
CA ILE A 182 5.85 -13.99 -10.90
C ILE A 182 6.09 -12.48 -10.90
N GLN A 183 7.16 -12.10 -11.58
CA GLN A 183 7.58 -10.72 -11.71
C GLN A 183 6.56 -9.84 -12.45
N PRO A 184 6.34 -8.58 -12.02
CA PRO A 184 5.33 -7.69 -12.61
C PRO A 184 5.46 -7.51 -14.13
N GLY A 185 6.69 -7.39 -14.65
CA GLY A 185 6.90 -7.26 -16.09
C GLY A 185 6.30 -8.42 -16.89
N ALA A 186 6.47 -9.66 -16.41
CA ALA A 186 5.92 -10.84 -17.07
C ALA A 186 4.38 -10.91 -16.98
N LEU A 187 3.78 -10.36 -15.92
CA LEU A 187 2.32 -10.34 -15.75
C LEU A 187 1.62 -9.48 -16.80
N LEU A 188 2.30 -8.48 -17.37
CA LEU A 188 1.76 -7.68 -18.48
C LEU A 188 1.53 -8.52 -19.76
N ALA A 189 2.13 -9.71 -19.86
CA ALA A 189 1.86 -10.63 -20.96
C ALA A 189 0.37 -11.04 -21.04
N ILE A 190 -0.31 -11.17 -19.90
CA ILE A 190 -1.72 -11.59 -19.83
C ILE A 190 -2.65 -10.59 -20.54
N PRO A 191 -2.70 -9.30 -20.16
CA PRO A 191 -3.53 -8.32 -20.86
C PRO A 191 -3.08 -8.12 -22.32
N CYS A 192 -1.78 -8.22 -22.63
CA CYS A 192 -1.30 -8.21 -24.01
C CYS A 192 -1.87 -9.37 -24.85
N LEU A 193 -1.85 -10.61 -24.34
CA LEU A 193 -2.39 -11.78 -25.03
C LEU A 193 -3.89 -11.70 -25.21
N LEU A 194 -4.62 -11.32 -24.16
CA LEU A 194 -6.08 -11.19 -24.23
C LEU A 194 -6.48 -10.12 -25.25
N THR A 195 -5.83 -8.95 -25.23
CA THR A 195 -6.17 -7.87 -26.17
C THR A 195 -5.98 -8.23 -27.65
N MET A 196 -5.09 -9.18 -27.98
CA MET A 196 -4.88 -9.63 -29.36
C MET A 196 -6.12 -10.26 -29.99
N PHE A 197 -7.03 -10.86 -29.20
CA PHE A 197 -8.25 -11.49 -29.73
C PHE A 197 -9.18 -10.50 -30.42
N TRP A 198 -9.20 -9.23 -29.97
CA TRP A 198 -10.08 -8.19 -30.52
C TRP A 198 -9.40 -7.29 -31.57
N LEU A 199 -8.10 -7.46 -31.80
CA LEU A 199 -7.38 -6.72 -32.84
C LEU A 199 -7.49 -7.43 -34.20
N PRO A 200 -7.74 -6.71 -35.30
CA PRO A 200 -7.85 -7.32 -36.63
C PRO A 200 -6.51 -7.92 -37.13
N PRO A 201 -6.54 -9.08 -37.82
CA PRO A 201 -5.35 -9.71 -38.39
C PRO A 201 -4.64 -8.81 -39.43
N GLY A 202 -3.31 -8.92 -39.52
CA GLY A 202 -2.50 -8.26 -40.55
C GLY A 202 -2.31 -6.74 -40.41
N LYS A 203 -2.72 -6.13 -39.30
CA LYS A 203 -2.54 -4.69 -39.03
C LYS A 203 -1.34 -4.42 -38.13
N ILE A 204 -0.73 -3.24 -38.27
CA ILE A 204 0.41 -2.76 -37.47
C ILE A 204 0.19 -2.90 -35.96
N TYR A 205 -1.06 -2.74 -35.48
CA TYR A 205 -1.41 -2.86 -34.06
C TYR A 205 -1.19 -4.27 -33.49
N ARG A 206 -1.34 -5.33 -34.30
CA ARG A 206 -0.98 -6.70 -33.86
C ARG A 206 0.52 -6.88 -33.76
N VAL A 207 1.30 -6.28 -34.65
CA VAL A 207 2.77 -6.27 -34.54
C VAL A 207 3.18 -5.55 -33.26
N VAL A 208 2.59 -4.38 -32.98
CA VAL A 208 2.82 -3.67 -31.71
C VAL A 208 2.39 -4.50 -30.51
N ALA A 209 1.29 -5.25 -30.58
CA ALA A 209 0.89 -6.16 -29.51
C ALA A 209 1.89 -7.30 -29.29
N VAL A 210 2.45 -7.87 -30.36
CA VAL A 210 3.51 -8.87 -30.25
C VAL A 210 4.77 -8.25 -29.66
N LEU A 211 5.14 -7.03 -30.04
CA LEU A 211 6.26 -6.30 -29.44
C LEU A 211 6.00 -5.96 -27.97
N ALA A 212 4.77 -5.61 -27.59
CA ALA A 212 4.38 -5.38 -26.21
C ALA A 212 4.48 -6.67 -25.37
N LEU A 213 4.06 -7.81 -25.95
CA LEU A 213 4.20 -9.12 -25.34
C LEU A 213 5.67 -9.52 -25.19
N LEU A 214 6.45 -9.46 -26.27
CA LEU A 214 7.89 -9.76 -26.24
C LEU A 214 8.63 -8.81 -25.30
N GLY A 215 8.27 -7.52 -25.31
CA GLY A 215 8.77 -6.51 -24.38
C GLY A 215 8.45 -6.87 -22.94
N SER A 216 7.21 -7.26 -22.62
CA SER A 216 6.82 -7.68 -21.27
C SER A 216 7.69 -8.83 -20.75
N ILE A 217 8.05 -9.80 -21.61
CA ILE A 217 8.91 -10.92 -21.26
C ILE A 217 10.39 -10.48 -21.19
N ALA A 218 10.88 -9.76 -22.19
CA ALA A 218 12.27 -9.32 -22.27
C ALA A 218 12.64 -8.36 -21.13
N PHE A 219 11.78 -7.38 -20.83
CA PHE A 219 11.95 -6.45 -19.71
C PHE A 219 11.90 -7.15 -18.36
N SER A 220 11.26 -8.31 -18.29
CA SER A 220 11.21 -9.13 -17.09
C SER A 220 12.51 -9.95 -16.88
N SER A 221 13.15 -10.41 -17.96
CA SER A 221 14.38 -11.22 -17.87
C SER A 221 15.67 -10.41 -17.86
N ILE A 222 15.66 -9.21 -18.45
CA ILE A 222 16.83 -8.33 -18.53
C ILE A 222 16.81 -7.45 -17.28
N SER A 223 17.39 -7.93 -16.19
CA SER A 223 17.73 -7.05 -15.06
C SER A 223 19.07 -6.40 -15.35
N ALA A 224 19.13 -5.06 -15.42
CA ALA A 224 20.37 -4.30 -15.56
C ALA A 224 21.22 -4.30 -14.27
N THR A 225 20.87 -5.18 -13.32
CA THR A 225 21.58 -5.35 -12.06
C THR A 225 23.00 -5.87 -12.32
N LYS A 226 23.96 -5.30 -11.58
CA LYS A 226 25.36 -5.76 -11.56
C LYS A 226 25.40 -7.28 -11.32
N ALA A 227 26.45 -7.95 -11.83
CA ALA A 227 26.62 -9.40 -11.71
C ALA A 227 26.49 -9.95 -10.27
N ASP A 228 26.74 -9.12 -9.26
CA ASP A 228 26.69 -9.48 -7.83
C ASP A 228 25.33 -9.26 -7.14
N VAL A 229 24.26 -8.93 -7.87
CA VAL A 229 22.91 -8.69 -7.32
C VAL A 229 21.91 -9.70 -7.86
N GLN A 230 21.23 -10.41 -6.96
CA GLN A 230 20.14 -11.33 -7.29
C GLN A 230 18.80 -10.68 -6.94
N THR A 231 17.88 -10.63 -7.90
CA THR A 231 16.55 -10.03 -7.72
C THR A 231 15.50 -11.12 -7.57
N PHE A 232 14.71 -11.01 -6.51
CA PHE A 232 13.57 -11.87 -6.20
C PHE A 232 12.30 -11.02 -6.13
N TRP A 233 11.17 -11.62 -6.46
CA TRP A 233 9.87 -10.96 -6.37
C TRP A 233 9.02 -11.73 -5.39
N SER A 234 8.89 -11.19 -4.18
CA SER A 234 7.94 -11.74 -3.21
C SER A 234 6.53 -11.22 -3.54
N PRO A 235 5.48 -11.80 -2.91
CA PRO A 235 4.13 -11.27 -3.01
C PRO A 235 4.06 -9.81 -2.49
N TYR A 236 4.97 -9.46 -1.60
CA TYR A 236 5.06 -8.17 -0.95
C TYR A 236 5.84 -7.15 -1.78
N GLU A 237 7.03 -7.53 -2.25
CA GLU A 237 7.97 -6.56 -2.80
C GLU A 237 9.04 -7.15 -3.72
N ARG A 238 9.82 -6.24 -4.31
CA ARG A 238 11.07 -6.58 -4.98
C ARG A 238 12.18 -6.68 -3.94
N ILE A 239 12.88 -7.81 -3.90
CA ILE A 239 14.01 -8.05 -3.01
C ILE A 239 15.28 -8.18 -3.84
N ASP A 240 16.21 -7.26 -3.69
CA ASP A 240 17.54 -7.31 -4.31
C ASP A 240 18.58 -7.72 -3.26
N LEU A 241 19.11 -8.94 -3.38
CA LEU A 241 20.20 -9.45 -2.55
C LEU A 241 21.55 -9.15 -3.24
N ALA A 242 22.23 -8.12 -2.77
CA ALA A 242 23.56 -7.76 -3.23
C ALA A 242 24.65 -8.44 -2.40
N THR A 243 25.70 -8.88 -3.07
CA THR A 243 26.89 -9.44 -2.42
C THR A 243 27.96 -8.36 -2.29
N GLU A 244 28.47 -8.14 -1.08
CA GLU A 244 29.60 -7.25 -0.84
C GLU A 244 30.83 -8.08 -0.47
N LYS A 245 31.92 -7.90 -1.23
CA LYS A 245 33.19 -8.62 -1.05
C LYS A 245 34.26 -7.68 -0.50
N ILE A 246 35.26 -8.26 0.14
CA ILE A 246 36.42 -7.54 0.64
C ILE A 246 37.25 -7.04 -0.56
N GLU A 247 37.47 -5.73 -0.65
CA GLU A 247 38.13 -5.12 -1.81
C GLU A 247 39.66 -5.07 -1.69
N THR A 248 40.19 -5.06 -0.46
CA THR A 248 41.60 -4.83 -0.14
C THR A 248 42.09 -5.77 0.96
N GLY A 249 43.42 -5.95 1.04
CA GLY A 249 44.05 -6.79 2.07
C GLY A 249 44.15 -8.27 1.68
N PRO A 250 44.60 -9.13 2.63
CA PRO A 250 44.89 -10.54 2.39
C PRO A 250 43.67 -11.37 1.97
N ARG A 251 42.48 -10.98 2.44
CA ARG A 251 41.20 -11.66 2.22
C ARG A 251 40.41 -11.11 1.02
N LYS A 252 41.10 -10.40 0.11
CA LYS A 252 40.47 -9.78 -1.06
C LYS A 252 39.67 -10.80 -1.88
N GLY A 253 38.44 -10.44 -2.20
CA GLY A 253 37.51 -11.27 -2.99
C GLY A 253 36.66 -12.23 -2.16
N GLU A 254 36.94 -12.39 -0.87
CA GLU A 254 36.05 -13.10 0.04
C GLU A 254 34.77 -12.31 0.29
N LEU A 255 33.70 -13.03 0.62
CA LEU A 255 32.42 -12.46 1.00
C LEU A 255 32.56 -11.73 2.35
N PHE A 256 32.09 -10.49 2.41
CA PHE A 256 32.04 -9.70 3.64
C PHE A 256 30.64 -9.73 4.25
N LYS A 257 29.61 -9.41 3.45
CA LYS A 257 28.20 -9.43 3.87
C LYS A 257 27.28 -9.56 2.67
N TYR A 258 26.05 -9.98 2.94
CA TYR A 258 24.95 -9.78 2.01
C TYR A 258 24.16 -8.53 2.38
N LYS A 259 23.77 -7.73 1.40
CA LYS A 259 22.90 -6.57 1.60
C LYS A 259 21.57 -6.81 0.90
N LEU A 260 20.51 -6.86 1.68
CA LEU A 260 19.14 -7.00 1.19
C LEU A 260 18.54 -5.61 1.03
N ASN A 261 18.13 -5.30 -0.20
CA ASN A 261 17.39 -4.09 -0.51
C ASN A 261 15.96 -4.44 -0.91
N ALA A 262 15.01 -3.84 -0.23
CA ALA A 262 13.58 -3.93 -0.49
C ALA A 262 13.16 -2.74 -1.37
N ASN A 263 12.56 -3.01 -2.54
CA ASN A 263 12.16 -1.98 -3.51
C ASN A 263 13.28 -0.94 -3.76
N LYS A 264 14.52 -1.44 -3.91
CA LYS A 264 15.77 -0.68 -4.11
C LYS A 264 16.22 0.20 -2.94
N VAL A 265 15.64 0.04 -1.76
CA VAL A 265 16.05 0.70 -0.53
C VAL A 265 16.73 -0.32 0.39
N GLY A 266 17.91 0.02 0.90
CA GLY A 266 18.62 -0.85 1.85
C GLY A 266 17.79 -1.09 3.10
N GLN A 267 17.50 -2.36 3.40
CA GLN A 267 16.69 -2.76 4.54
C GLN A 267 17.55 -3.41 5.62
N GLN A 268 18.32 -4.43 5.26
CA GLN A 268 19.15 -5.18 6.21
C GLN A 268 20.43 -5.69 5.57
N SER A 269 21.44 -5.90 6.40
CA SER A 269 22.69 -6.55 6.03
C SER A 269 22.84 -7.83 6.84
N LEU A 270 23.18 -8.92 6.19
CA LEU A 270 23.58 -10.17 6.83
C LEU A 270 25.10 -10.20 6.90
N HIS A 271 25.62 -9.86 8.08
CA HIS A 271 27.04 -9.89 8.37
C HIS A 271 27.48 -11.29 8.76
N GLU A 272 28.68 -11.68 8.33
CA GLU A 272 29.29 -12.91 8.83
C GLU A 272 29.95 -12.67 10.18
N LEU A 273 29.16 -12.78 11.25
CA LEU A 273 29.58 -12.57 12.64
C LEU A 273 30.18 -13.82 13.28
N THR A 274 30.88 -14.64 12.50
CA THR A 274 31.60 -15.82 13.04
C THR A 274 32.79 -15.37 13.89
N PRO A 275 33.25 -16.16 14.87
CA PRO A 275 34.43 -15.83 15.67
C PRO A 275 35.66 -15.50 14.82
N ASP A 276 35.85 -16.20 13.71
CA ASP A 276 36.95 -15.98 12.77
C ASP A 276 36.94 -14.56 12.17
N ASN A 277 35.77 -14.02 11.83
CA ASN A 277 35.64 -12.67 11.28
C ASN A 277 35.60 -11.57 12.36
N LEU A 278 35.11 -11.88 13.56
CA LEU A 278 35.10 -10.95 14.69
C LEU A 278 36.50 -10.63 15.22
N HIS A 279 37.41 -11.60 15.15
CA HIS A 279 38.79 -11.47 15.63
C HIS A 279 39.82 -11.37 14.50
N ALA A 280 39.36 -11.21 13.25
CA ALA A 280 40.19 -11.04 12.06
C ALA A 280 40.91 -9.68 12.04
N GLY A 281 42.12 -9.64 12.58
CA GLY A 281 43.00 -8.47 12.55
C GLY A 281 43.45 -8.02 11.15
N ASP A 282 43.15 -8.81 10.12
CA ASP A 282 43.54 -8.63 8.73
C ASP A 282 42.45 -7.96 7.86
N LEU A 283 41.26 -7.69 8.41
CA LEU A 283 40.23 -6.88 7.77
C LEU A 283 40.59 -5.38 7.79
N PRO A 284 40.16 -4.59 6.79
CA PRO A 284 40.28 -3.14 6.84
C PRO A 284 39.60 -2.56 8.09
N GLU A 285 40.18 -1.52 8.70
CA GLU A 285 39.68 -0.91 9.94
C GLU A 285 38.19 -0.52 9.88
N LYS A 286 37.74 0.04 8.75
CA LYS A 286 36.32 0.38 8.53
C LYS A 286 35.40 -0.85 8.62
N MET A 287 35.83 -1.98 8.04
CA MET A 287 35.09 -3.24 8.05
C MET A 287 35.10 -3.89 9.43
N GLN A 288 36.23 -3.85 10.15
CA GLN A 288 36.33 -4.30 11.54
C GLN A 288 35.35 -3.53 12.43
N LYS A 289 35.34 -2.19 12.31
CA LYS A 289 34.41 -1.33 13.04
C LYS A 289 32.95 -1.65 12.70
N GLU A 290 32.63 -1.90 11.43
CA GLU A 290 31.29 -2.27 10.99
C GLU A 290 30.83 -3.61 11.60
N ILE A 291 31.65 -4.66 11.51
CA ILE A 291 31.35 -5.98 12.08
C ILE A 291 31.18 -5.88 13.60
N GLN A 292 32.08 -5.18 14.29
CA GLN A 292 31.99 -4.99 15.72
C GLN A 292 30.69 -4.25 16.10
N THR A 293 30.35 -3.18 15.37
CA THR A 293 29.10 -2.43 15.59
C THR A 293 27.86 -3.30 15.35
N ALA A 294 27.86 -4.11 14.28
CA ALA A 294 26.77 -5.04 14.01
C ALA A 294 26.64 -6.10 15.12
N TYR A 295 27.75 -6.69 15.54
CA TYR A 295 27.79 -7.63 16.65
C TYR A 295 27.24 -7.01 17.94
N ASP A 296 27.73 -5.84 18.32
CA ASP A 296 27.32 -5.12 19.51
C ASP A 296 25.81 -4.80 19.50
N ASN A 297 25.28 -4.32 18.36
CA ASN A 297 23.85 -4.06 18.18
C ASN A 297 22.98 -5.30 18.36
N HIS A 298 23.40 -6.42 17.77
CA HIS A 298 22.63 -7.67 17.86
C HIS A 298 22.75 -8.30 19.26
N ASN A 299 23.87 -8.11 19.96
CA ASN A 299 24.06 -8.68 21.30
C ASN A 299 23.53 -7.83 22.47
N LEU A 300 23.25 -6.55 22.23
CA LEU A 300 22.85 -5.58 23.26
C LEU A 300 21.74 -6.06 24.22
N PRO A 301 20.61 -6.65 23.78
CA PRO A 301 19.57 -7.11 24.71
C PRO A 301 20.05 -8.14 25.74
N PHE A 302 21.01 -8.98 25.35
CA PHE A 302 21.54 -10.06 26.17
C PHE A 302 22.58 -9.58 27.19
N LEU A 303 22.94 -8.29 27.16
CA LEU A 303 23.70 -7.65 28.24
C LEU A 303 22.81 -7.32 29.44
N PHE A 304 21.51 -7.05 29.21
CA PHE A 304 20.56 -6.68 30.25
C PHE A 304 19.88 -7.88 30.92
N LYS A 305 19.76 -9.00 30.20
CA LYS A 305 19.09 -10.22 30.70
C LYS A 305 19.98 -11.44 30.42
N ARG A 306 20.52 -12.01 31.50
CA ARG A 306 21.37 -13.22 31.51
C ARG A 306 20.89 -14.18 32.61
N PRO A 307 20.55 -15.45 32.32
CA PRO A 307 20.40 -16.04 30.98
C PRO A 307 19.20 -15.44 30.22
N PRO A 308 19.20 -15.48 28.87
CA PRO A 308 18.19 -14.79 28.06
C PRO A 308 16.84 -15.52 27.95
N GLY A 309 16.76 -16.81 28.30
CA GLY A 309 15.50 -17.56 28.36
C GLY A 309 14.74 -17.61 27.02
N ASP A 310 13.44 -17.29 27.06
CA ASP A 310 12.57 -17.27 25.89
C ASP A 310 12.61 -15.91 25.18
N VAL A 311 13.02 -15.90 23.92
CA VAL A 311 13.23 -14.69 23.11
C VAL A 311 12.20 -14.60 21.99
N LEU A 312 11.60 -13.44 21.79
CA LEU A 312 10.79 -13.09 20.63
C LEU A 312 11.53 -12.08 19.77
N SER A 313 11.83 -12.43 18.52
CA SER A 313 12.44 -11.54 17.52
C SER A 313 11.40 -11.16 16.47
N LEU A 314 10.94 -9.91 16.50
CA LEU A 314 9.98 -9.37 15.53
C LEU A 314 10.71 -8.69 14.37
N ALA A 315 10.34 -9.04 13.14
CA ALA A 315 11.10 -8.82 11.90
C ALA A 315 12.50 -9.43 11.98
N SER A 316 12.54 -10.74 12.17
CA SER A 316 13.81 -11.48 12.32
C SER A 316 14.67 -11.48 11.05
N GLY A 317 14.10 -11.16 9.89
CA GLY A 317 14.83 -10.93 8.65
C GLY A 317 15.73 -12.09 8.24
N LEU A 318 16.97 -11.75 7.87
CA LEU A 318 18.02 -12.71 7.51
C LEU A 318 18.61 -13.47 8.73
N GLY A 319 18.13 -13.20 9.95
CA GLY A 319 18.39 -14.00 11.14
C GLY A 319 19.53 -13.53 12.04
N ASN A 320 20.07 -12.31 11.87
CA ASN A 320 21.17 -11.81 12.72
C ASN A 320 20.80 -11.75 14.22
N ASP A 321 19.57 -11.34 14.54
CA ASP A 321 19.10 -11.28 15.93
C ASP A 321 18.90 -12.67 16.53
N VAL A 322 18.48 -13.62 15.69
CA VAL A 322 18.32 -15.02 16.09
C VAL A 322 19.70 -15.67 16.30
N ASN A 323 20.70 -15.35 15.46
CA ASN A 323 22.09 -15.73 15.68
C ASN A 323 22.57 -15.23 17.05
N ALA A 324 22.35 -13.94 17.35
CA ALA A 324 22.76 -13.38 18.63
C ALA A 324 22.03 -14.02 19.82
N ALA A 325 20.73 -14.28 19.71
CA ALA A 325 19.98 -15.00 20.75
C ALA A 325 20.56 -16.39 21.04
N LEU A 326 20.86 -17.15 19.98
CA LEU A 326 21.45 -18.49 20.10
C LEU A 326 22.87 -18.45 20.69
N ARG A 327 23.72 -17.52 20.24
CA ARG A 327 25.07 -17.31 20.80
C ARG A 327 25.06 -17.00 22.29
N ASN A 328 24.06 -16.25 22.76
CA ASN A 328 23.89 -15.92 24.18
C ASN A 328 23.15 -17.00 24.98
N GLY A 329 22.85 -18.16 24.37
CA GLY A 329 22.30 -19.30 25.08
C GLY A 329 20.79 -19.25 25.33
N ALA A 330 20.01 -18.58 24.45
CA ALA A 330 18.54 -18.65 24.50
C ALA A 330 18.04 -20.11 24.56
N SER A 331 17.01 -20.35 25.36
CA SER A 331 16.36 -21.66 25.48
C SER A 331 15.41 -21.89 24.32
N SER A 332 14.69 -20.85 23.90
CA SER A 332 13.77 -20.86 22.77
C SER A 332 13.77 -19.48 22.10
N VAL A 333 13.69 -19.45 20.77
CA VAL A 333 13.53 -18.21 20.00
C VAL A 333 12.33 -18.36 19.07
N ASP A 334 11.36 -17.46 19.21
CA ASP A 334 10.30 -17.31 18.22
C ASP A 334 10.72 -16.19 17.26
N ALA A 335 10.90 -16.53 15.99
CA ALA A 335 11.37 -15.65 14.93
C ALA A 335 10.21 -15.32 13.98
N VAL A 336 9.74 -14.08 14.02
CA VAL A 336 8.59 -13.62 13.22
C VAL A 336 9.08 -12.76 12.07
N GLU A 337 8.80 -13.18 10.85
CA GLU A 337 9.14 -12.48 9.61
C GLU A 337 7.95 -12.52 8.66
N ILE A 338 7.61 -11.38 8.04
CA ILE A 338 6.42 -11.27 7.20
C ILE A 338 6.67 -11.83 5.80
N ASP A 339 7.91 -11.73 5.30
CA ASP A 339 8.25 -12.11 3.93
C ASP A 339 8.81 -13.55 3.83
N PRO A 340 8.11 -14.47 3.15
CA PRO A 340 8.56 -15.85 3.00
C PRO A 340 9.87 -15.97 2.20
N ILE A 341 10.12 -15.09 1.23
CA ILE A 341 11.38 -15.08 0.46
C ILE A 341 12.53 -14.68 1.37
N THR A 342 12.36 -13.68 2.24
CA THR A 342 13.40 -13.31 3.22
C THR A 342 13.75 -14.49 4.14
N ILE A 343 12.77 -15.28 4.59
CA ILE A 343 12.99 -16.50 5.37
C ILE A 343 13.78 -17.54 4.56
N GLU A 344 13.46 -17.76 3.30
CA GLU A 344 14.20 -18.68 2.41
C GLU A 344 15.64 -18.22 2.18
N LEU A 345 15.85 -16.92 1.96
CA LEU A 345 17.18 -16.32 1.83
C LEU A 345 17.97 -16.48 3.14
N ALA A 346 17.35 -16.27 4.30
CA ALA A 346 17.98 -16.49 5.60
C ALA A 346 18.47 -17.94 5.74
N LYS A 347 17.62 -18.92 5.43
CA LYS A 347 17.97 -20.36 5.49
C LYS A 347 19.11 -20.73 4.56
N LYS A 348 19.21 -20.08 3.41
CA LYS A 348 20.20 -20.38 2.36
C LYS A 348 21.53 -19.67 2.56
N TYR A 349 21.52 -18.40 2.96
CA TYR A 349 22.70 -17.54 2.95
C TYR A 349 23.29 -17.26 4.34
N ASN A 350 22.52 -17.45 5.43
CA ASN A 350 23.05 -17.28 6.77
C ASN A 350 23.92 -18.49 7.18
N ARG A 351 25.23 -18.27 7.28
CA ARG A 351 26.22 -19.33 7.60
C ARG A 351 26.06 -19.94 8.99
N GLU A 352 25.53 -19.19 9.96
CA GLU A 352 25.27 -19.70 11.31
C GLU A 352 24.00 -20.56 11.38
N GLN A 353 23.22 -20.60 10.29
CA GLN A 353 22.02 -21.42 10.12
C GLN A 353 21.04 -21.35 11.32
N PRO A 354 20.69 -20.15 11.81
CA PRO A 354 19.86 -20.00 13.02
C PRO A 354 18.51 -20.69 12.86
N TYR A 355 17.94 -20.59 11.67
CA TYR A 355 16.61 -21.10 11.31
C TYR A 355 16.55 -22.63 11.16
N GLN A 356 17.69 -23.32 11.29
CA GLN A 356 17.75 -24.78 11.34
C GLN A 356 17.91 -25.32 12.78
N SER A 357 18.15 -24.43 13.75
CA SER A 357 18.27 -24.81 15.15
C SER A 357 16.94 -25.34 15.70
N PRO A 358 16.93 -26.45 16.47
CA PRO A 358 15.70 -26.97 17.09
C PRO A 358 15.13 -26.03 18.17
N LYS A 359 15.87 -24.99 18.56
CA LYS A 359 15.42 -23.98 19.52
C LYS A 359 14.63 -22.84 18.86
N VAL A 360 14.61 -22.77 17.52
CA VAL A 360 14.02 -21.66 16.78
C VAL A 360 12.70 -22.08 16.13
N HIS A 361 11.63 -21.34 16.42
CA HIS A 361 10.33 -21.50 15.76
C HIS A 361 10.10 -20.31 14.83
N ILE A 362 9.93 -20.58 13.54
CA ILE A 362 9.77 -19.55 12.52
C ILE A 362 8.27 -19.35 12.26
N TYR A 363 7.82 -18.11 12.33
CA TYR A 363 6.47 -17.71 12.00
C TYR A 363 6.50 -16.73 10.82
N CYS A 364 5.88 -17.14 9.70
CA CYS A 364 5.67 -16.27 8.56
C CYS A 364 4.40 -15.43 8.80
N ASP A 365 4.52 -14.33 9.55
CA ASP A 365 3.38 -13.55 10.02
C ASP A 365 3.74 -12.07 10.22
N ASP A 366 2.72 -11.22 10.26
CA ASP A 366 2.83 -9.83 10.68
C ASP A 366 3.16 -9.76 12.18
N ALA A 367 4.17 -8.94 12.54
CA ALA A 367 4.68 -8.85 13.90
C ALA A 367 3.62 -8.47 14.93
N ARG A 368 2.70 -7.57 14.57
CA ARG A 368 1.62 -7.14 15.46
C ARG A 368 0.54 -8.21 15.57
N HIS A 369 0.12 -8.77 14.44
CA HIS A 369 -0.88 -9.83 14.42
C HIS A 369 -0.41 -11.08 15.21
N PHE A 370 0.89 -11.41 15.15
CA PHE A 370 1.49 -12.44 15.99
C PHE A 370 1.39 -12.10 17.49
N LEU A 371 1.73 -10.86 17.87
CA LEU A 371 1.61 -10.39 19.26
C LEU A 371 0.17 -10.50 19.78
N GLU A 372 -0.83 -10.14 18.97
CA GLU A 372 -2.24 -10.22 19.37
C GLU A 372 -2.72 -11.67 19.58
N LYS A 373 -2.14 -12.63 18.85
CA LYS A 373 -2.56 -14.04 18.89
C LYS A 373 -1.81 -14.90 19.90
N THR A 374 -0.57 -14.55 20.23
CA THR A 374 0.25 -15.39 21.11
C THR A 374 -0.13 -15.21 22.57
N ASP A 375 -0.29 -16.33 23.27
CA ASP A 375 -0.43 -16.36 24.74
C ASP A 375 0.93 -16.54 25.45
N LYS A 376 2.00 -16.81 24.69
CA LYS A 376 3.34 -17.02 25.23
C LYS A 376 3.91 -15.70 25.77
N ARG A 377 4.59 -15.79 26.91
CA ARG A 377 5.35 -14.69 27.50
C ARG A 377 6.84 -14.90 27.35
N TYR A 378 7.57 -13.80 27.19
CA TYR A 378 8.99 -13.81 26.83
C TYR A 378 9.85 -13.09 27.87
N ASP A 379 11.09 -13.56 28.01
CA ASP A 379 12.13 -12.89 28.77
C ASP A 379 12.68 -11.69 28.01
N ILE A 380 12.77 -11.79 26.68
CA ILE A 380 13.21 -10.71 25.80
C ILE A 380 12.25 -10.62 24.61
N ILE A 381 11.67 -9.44 24.38
CA ILE A 381 10.99 -9.11 23.12
C ILE A 381 11.84 -8.06 22.41
N ARG A 382 12.18 -8.31 21.15
CA ARG A 382 13.00 -7.41 20.35
C ARG A 382 12.26 -6.97 19.09
N PHE A 383 12.09 -5.66 18.95
CA PHE A 383 11.64 -5.01 17.72
C PHE A 383 12.89 -4.63 16.92
N SER A 384 13.21 -5.43 15.91
CA SER A 384 14.49 -5.37 15.22
C SER A 384 14.41 -4.57 13.94
N PHE A 385 14.50 -3.23 14.03
CA PHE A 385 14.48 -2.36 12.85
C PHE A 385 13.40 -2.81 11.84
N ILE A 386 12.17 -3.02 12.34
CA ILE A 386 11.03 -3.62 11.59
C ILE A 386 10.65 -2.80 10.33
N ASP A 387 11.39 -1.73 10.04
CA ASP A 387 11.00 -0.69 9.12
C ASP A 387 11.85 -0.67 7.85
N SER A 388 11.22 -1.00 6.73
CA SER A 388 11.49 -0.34 5.48
C SER A 388 10.24 0.48 5.11
N MET A 389 10.43 1.74 4.69
CA MET A 389 9.36 2.59 4.14
C MET A 389 8.50 1.88 3.08
N THR A 390 9.02 0.80 2.49
CA THR A 390 8.48 0.04 1.38
C THR A 390 7.67 -1.20 1.80
N VAL A 391 8.04 -1.91 2.88
CA VAL A 391 7.37 -3.16 3.29
C VAL A 391 6.00 -2.90 3.92
N LEU A 392 5.87 -1.92 4.82
CA LEU A 392 4.70 -1.82 5.70
C LEU A 392 3.53 -0.99 5.14
N SER A 393 3.73 -0.31 4.01
CA SER A 393 2.75 0.62 3.41
C SER A 393 1.84 -0.02 2.35
N GLN A 394 1.77 -1.35 2.24
CA GLN A 394 1.15 -2.04 1.11
C GLN A 394 -0.38 -2.03 1.11
N SER A 395 -0.99 -1.78 2.26
CA SER A 395 -2.45 -1.84 2.43
C SER A 395 -3.15 -0.51 2.13
N SER A 396 -2.40 0.54 1.80
CA SER A 396 -2.95 1.88 1.65
C SER A 396 -2.37 2.61 0.43
N THR A 397 -3.24 3.39 -0.23
CA THR A 397 -2.87 4.08 -1.47
C THR A 397 -2.08 5.36 -1.22
N ASN A 398 -1.97 5.88 0.00
CA ASN A 398 -1.08 7.02 0.28
C ASN A 398 -0.29 6.91 1.58
N ARG A 399 -0.44 5.82 2.34
CA ARG A 399 -0.02 5.83 3.75
C ARG A 399 1.23 5.00 3.90
N LEU A 400 2.24 5.63 4.45
CA LEU A 400 3.31 4.92 5.14
C LEU A 400 2.79 4.56 6.54
N ASP A 401 1.65 3.88 6.61
CA ASP A 401 1.07 3.43 7.86
C ASP A 401 1.90 2.28 8.43
N ASN A 402 2.30 2.43 9.69
CA ASN A 402 3.06 1.43 10.41
C ASN A 402 2.37 1.18 11.75
N TYR A 403 1.61 0.08 11.80
CA TYR A 403 0.85 -0.30 12.98
C TYR A 403 1.71 -0.94 14.08
N VAL A 404 2.95 -1.34 13.78
CA VAL A 404 3.85 -2.03 14.71
C VAL A 404 4.36 -1.09 15.80
N TYR A 405 4.61 0.18 15.49
CA TYR A 405 5.09 1.19 16.44
C TYR A 405 3.98 2.03 17.07
N THR A 406 2.72 1.63 16.94
CA THR A 406 1.59 2.32 17.60
C THR A 406 1.62 2.11 19.10
N LYS A 407 0.98 3.02 19.84
CA LYS A 407 0.78 2.89 21.28
C LYS A 407 0.17 1.54 21.64
N GLU A 408 -0.86 1.12 20.91
CA GLU A 408 -1.61 -0.11 21.13
C GLU A 408 -0.74 -1.36 20.93
N SER A 409 0.05 -1.41 19.85
CA SER A 409 1.00 -2.52 19.60
C SER A 409 2.08 -2.63 20.69
N ILE A 410 2.63 -1.50 21.14
CA ILE A 410 3.62 -1.49 22.23
C ILE A 410 2.98 -1.92 23.56
N GLN A 411 1.74 -1.50 23.83
CA GLN A 411 0.98 -1.97 24.99
C GLN A 411 0.80 -3.48 24.97
N GLU A 412 0.39 -4.04 23.84
CA GLU A 412 0.23 -5.49 23.69
C GLU A 412 1.55 -6.22 23.93
N ALA A 413 2.65 -5.75 23.33
CA ALA A 413 3.98 -6.32 23.54
C ALA A 413 4.40 -6.33 25.03
N LEU A 414 4.11 -5.27 25.77
CA LEU A 414 4.39 -5.20 27.22
C LEU A 414 3.60 -6.26 28.01
N THR A 415 2.38 -6.61 27.60
CA THR A 415 1.59 -7.67 28.26
C THR A 415 2.21 -9.06 28.08
N LYS A 416 3.00 -9.26 27.01
CA LYS A 416 3.69 -10.52 26.71
C LYS A 416 5.06 -10.63 27.38
N LEU A 417 5.46 -9.67 28.22
CA LEU A 417 6.67 -9.81 29.03
C LEU A 417 6.43 -10.72 30.25
N LYS A 418 7.45 -11.50 30.59
CA LYS A 418 7.60 -12.11 31.93
C LYS A 418 7.89 -11.02 32.98
N PRO A 419 7.71 -11.29 34.29
CA PRO A 419 7.89 -10.28 35.35
C PRO A 419 9.25 -9.56 35.35
N ASP A 420 10.31 -10.27 34.97
CA ASP A 420 11.68 -9.77 34.84
C ASP A 420 12.14 -9.71 33.37
N GLY A 421 11.17 -9.58 32.45
CA GLY A 421 11.40 -9.49 31.02
C GLY A 421 11.72 -8.07 30.55
N TYR A 422 12.34 -7.99 29.38
CA TYR A 422 12.74 -6.75 28.74
C TYR A 422 12.16 -6.64 27.33
N LEU A 423 11.62 -5.46 27.01
CA LEU A 423 11.26 -5.07 25.66
C LEU A 423 12.32 -4.11 25.12
N PHE A 424 12.92 -4.49 23.99
CA PHE A 424 13.90 -3.71 23.25
C PHE A 424 13.31 -3.24 21.93
N ILE A 425 13.37 -1.93 21.67
CA ILE A 425 12.96 -1.34 20.40
C ILE A 425 14.14 -0.61 19.80
N SER A 426 14.55 -1.02 18.61
CA SER A 426 15.68 -0.44 17.88
C SER A 426 15.20 0.24 16.60
N PHE A 427 15.71 1.44 16.33
CA PHE A 427 15.34 2.19 15.13
C PHE A 427 16.49 3.05 14.61
N PHE A 428 16.62 3.19 13.30
CA PHE A 428 17.56 4.13 12.69
C PHE A 428 16.86 5.46 12.41
N ALA A 429 17.31 6.55 13.04
CA ALA A 429 16.72 7.86 12.90
C ALA A 429 17.74 8.88 12.38
N LYS A 430 17.45 9.52 11.25
CA LYS A 430 18.18 10.70 10.79
C LYS A 430 17.69 11.98 11.47
N GLU A 431 16.39 12.06 11.70
CA GLU A 431 15.71 13.28 12.13
C GLU A 431 15.34 13.26 13.63
N PRO A 432 15.63 14.32 14.40
CA PRO A 432 15.29 14.39 15.83
C PRO A 432 13.79 14.27 16.12
N TRP A 433 12.93 14.78 15.25
CA TRP A 433 11.48 14.69 15.43
C TRP A 433 10.96 13.25 15.39
N PHE A 434 11.67 12.36 14.69
CA PHE A 434 11.35 10.95 14.57
C PHE A 434 11.56 10.25 15.91
N ILE A 435 12.74 10.49 16.50
CA ILE A 435 13.13 10.01 17.83
C ILE A 435 12.13 10.51 18.88
N ASN A 436 11.80 11.80 18.84
CA ASN A 436 10.83 12.42 19.74
C ASN A 436 9.46 11.72 19.69
N LYS A 437 8.95 11.46 18.47
CA LYS A 437 7.65 10.81 18.28
C LYS A 437 7.62 9.40 18.85
N LEU A 438 8.65 8.60 18.57
CA LEU A 438 8.78 7.24 19.11
C LEU A 438 8.90 7.26 20.64
N PHE A 439 9.77 8.10 21.19
CA PHE A 439 9.97 8.23 22.64
C PHE A 439 8.65 8.48 23.38
N TRP A 440 7.85 9.45 22.94
CA TRP A 440 6.57 9.77 23.59
C TRP A 440 5.49 8.73 23.33
N THR A 441 5.47 8.11 22.15
CA THR A 441 4.55 7.00 21.88
C THR A 441 4.81 5.84 22.85
N ILE A 442 6.08 5.44 22.98
CA ILE A 442 6.53 4.37 23.89
C ILE A 442 6.24 4.75 25.35
N SER A 443 6.52 6.00 25.74
CA SER A 443 6.27 6.48 27.11
C SER A 443 4.78 6.41 27.48
N GLU A 444 3.91 6.81 26.55
CA GLU A 444 2.45 6.79 26.73
C GLU A 444 1.88 5.37 26.69
N ALA A 445 2.51 4.46 25.94
CA ALA A 445 2.16 3.05 25.93
C ALA A 445 2.47 2.39 27.27
N ALA A 446 3.68 2.63 27.79
CA ALA A 446 4.19 2.00 29.00
C ALA A 446 3.67 2.64 30.30
N GLY A 447 3.28 3.91 30.25
CA GLY A 447 2.93 4.70 31.43
C GLY A 447 4.14 5.19 32.24
N TYR A 448 5.35 5.05 31.71
CA TYR A 448 6.62 5.54 32.27
C TYR A 448 7.63 5.80 31.14
N LYS A 449 8.67 6.58 31.40
CA LYS A 449 9.71 6.89 30.40
C LYS A 449 10.60 5.66 30.15
N PRO A 450 10.86 5.26 28.89
CA PRO A 450 11.81 4.19 28.59
C PRO A 450 13.24 4.64 28.88
N LEU A 451 14.13 3.68 29.16
CA LEU A 451 15.56 3.93 29.07
C LEU A 451 15.90 4.11 27.58
N CYS A 452 16.43 5.27 27.22
CA CYS A 452 16.65 5.65 25.83
C CYS A 452 18.10 6.06 25.61
N PHE A 453 18.72 5.52 24.58
CA PHE A 453 20.06 5.91 24.18
C PHE A 453 20.22 5.82 22.67
N ALA A 454 21.11 6.66 22.17
CA ALA A 454 21.40 6.75 20.76
C ALA A 454 22.90 6.82 20.56
N TYR A 455 23.40 6.22 19.49
CA TYR A 455 24.77 6.43 19.06
C TYR A 455 24.81 6.88 17.60
N LYS A 456 25.80 7.72 17.29
CA LYS A 456 25.91 8.39 16.00
C LYS A 456 26.58 7.48 14.96
N LEU A 457 25.96 7.39 13.80
CA LEU A 457 26.49 6.80 12.58
C LEU A 457 26.86 7.91 11.58
N GLU A 458 27.54 7.57 10.47
CA GLU A 458 27.88 8.53 9.41
C GLU A 458 26.63 9.29 8.91
N ASP A 459 25.51 8.59 8.74
CA ASP A 459 24.29 9.11 8.09
C ASP A 459 23.10 9.32 9.04
N GLY A 460 23.26 9.21 10.36
CA GLY A 460 22.14 9.30 11.31
C GLY A 460 22.46 8.75 12.70
N HIS A 461 21.45 8.25 13.40
CA HIS A 461 21.58 7.67 14.74
C HIS A 461 20.88 6.32 14.81
N ASN A 462 21.52 5.34 15.43
CA ASN A 462 20.81 4.16 15.92
C ASN A 462 20.31 4.47 17.32
N VAL A 463 19.00 4.31 17.53
CA VAL A 463 18.31 4.60 18.78
C VAL A 463 17.74 3.32 19.35
N PHE A 464 17.88 3.16 20.66
CA PHE A 464 17.36 2.03 21.42
C PHE A 464 16.47 2.54 22.53
N PHE A 465 15.32 1.89 22.68
CA PHE A 465 14.41 2.06 23.80
C PHE A 465 14.32 0.74 24.55
N VAL A 466 14.51 0.80 25.87
CA VAL A 466 14.47 -0.35 26.76
C VAL A 466 13.37 -0.15 27.79
N LEU A 467 12.49 -1.13 27.89
CA LEU A 467 11.37 -1.16 28.83
C LEU A 467 11.43 -2.43 29.67
N SER A 468 11.22 -2.29 30.97
CA SER A 468 11.13 -3.38 31.93
C SER A 468 10.57 -2.85 33.25
N GLN A 469 10.26 -3.76 34.17
CA GLN A 469 9.88 -3.37 35.53
C GLN A 469 11.03 -2.68 36.28
N SER A 470 12.29 -3.04 36.01
CA SER A 470 13.47 -2.38 36.59
C SER A 470 13.67 -0.96 36.06
N VAL A 471 13.40 -0.71 34.77
CA VAL A 471 13.37 0.65 34.20
C VAL A 471 12.27 1.48 34.87
N LYS A 472 11.05 0.94 34.98
CA LYS A 472 9.90 1.62 35.63
C LYS A 472 10.20 2.02 37.07
N ASN A 473 10.86 1.16 37.82
CA ASN A 473 11.20 1.40 39.23
C ASN A 473 12.46 2.25 39.43
N GLY A 474 13.19 2.59 38.36
CA GLY A 474 14.46 3.30 38.44
C GLY A 474 15.59 2.49 39.10
N THR A 475 15.47 1.16 39.11
CA THR A 475 16.44 0.25 39.75
C THR A 475 17.39 -0.39 38.74
N ILE A 476 17.34 0.01 37.46
CA ILE A 476 18.17 -0.56 36.42
C ILE A 476 19.61 -0.04 36.51
N GLU A 477 20.57 -0.95 36.59
CA GLU A 477 21.99 -0.64 36.40
C GLU A 477 22.37 -0.97 34.96
N LEU A 478 23.13 -0.07 34.32
CA LEU A 478 23.65 -0.33 32.99
C LEU A 478 24.68 -1.48 33.04
N PRO A 479 24.64 -2.43 32.08
CA PRO A 479 25.60 -3.51 32.02
C PRO A 479 27.06 -3.00 32.00
N LYS A 480 27.95 -3.59 32.80
CA LYS A 480 29.36 -3.19 32.88
C LYS A 480 30.14 -3.48 31.59
N ASP A 481 29.74 -4.54 30.87
CA ASP A 481 30.40 -5.02 29.64
C ASP A 481 29.87 -4.30 28.38
N MET A 482 29.40 -3.06 28.52
CA MET A 482 28.81 -2.34 27.40
C MET A 482 29.87 -1.95 26.36
N PRO A 483 29.61 -2.10 25.06
CA PRO A 483 30.61 -1.84 24.04
C PRO A 483 31.10 -0.38 24.02
N PRO A 484 32.43 -0.11 23.96
CA PRO A 484 33.00 1.24 23.93
C PRO A 484 32.68 2.01 22.65
N VAL A 485 32.45 1.28 21.54
CA VAL A 485 32.17 1.82 20.20
C VAL A 485 30.74 2.37 20.08
N MET A 486 29.90 2.20 21.11
CA MET A 486 28.73 3.06 21.36
C MET A 486 29.24 4.33 22.07
N PRO A 487 29.88 5.30 21.39
CA PRO A 487 30.82 6.19 22.04
C PRO A 487 30.08 7.42 22.60
N GLY A 488 30.31 7.71 23.87
CA GLY A 488 29.94 8.98 24.52
C GLY A 488 28.62 8.92 25.27
N PRO A 489 28.42 9.82 26.26
CA PRO A 489 27.50 9.59 27.37
C PRO A 489 26.15 9.24 26.80
N TRP A 490 25.46 8.26 27.41
CA TRP A 490 24.03 8.07 27.26
C TRP A 490 23.42 9.46 27.24
N HIS A 491 23.15 10.00 26.05
CA HIS A 491 22.37 11.21 25.94
C HIS A 491 20.97 10.68 26.18
N MET A 492 20.72 10.41 27.46
CA MET A 492 19.43 10.13 28.01
C MET A 492 18.57 11.23 27.45
N ILE A 493 17.63 10.82 26.62
CA ILE A 493 16.74 11.74 25.93
C ILE A 493 15.73 12.19 27.00
N ASP A 494 16.20 13.02 27.93
CA ASP A 494 15.45 13.38 29.14
C ASP A 494 14.51 14.57 28.89
N THR A 495 14.84 15.37 27.88
CA THR A 495 14.16 16.62 27.54
C THR A 495 13.80 16.66 26.06
N VAL A 496 12.65 16.07 25.70
CA VAL A 496 12.04 16.33 24.39
C VAL A 496 10.61 16.78 24.60
N PRO A 497 10.20 17.93 24.02
CA PRO A 497 8.81 18.37 24.14
C PRO A 497 7.88 17.33 23.51
N LYS A 498 6.83 16.97 24.23
CA LYS A 498 5.80 16.05 23.74
C LYS A 498 5.25 16.56 22.41
N PRO A 499 5.30 15.75 21.33
CA PRO A 499 4.70 16.16 20.06
C PRO A 499 3.18 16.32 20.23
N PRO A 500 2.53 17.15 19.39
CA PRO A 500 1.08 17.35 19.47
C PRO A 500 0.29 16.06 19.21
N ARG A 501 0.89 15.07 18.54
CA ARG A 501 0.30 13.77 18.26
C ARG A 501 1.37 12.67 18.35
N ILE A 502 0.99 11.55 18.96
CA ILE A 502 1.76 10.30 19.03
C ILE A 502 1.21 9.28 18.02
N LEU A 503 1.89 8.14 17.86
CA LEU A 503 1.39 7.06 17.01
C LEU A 503 0.28 6.28 17.72
N THR A 504 -0.81 6.07 17.02
CA THR A 504 -1.97 5.28 17.46
C THR A 504 -2.51 4.49 16.29
N ASP A 505 -3.39 3.52 16.51
CA ASP A 505 -4.09 2.82 15.43
C ASP A 505 -4.86 3.75 14.50
N ASP A 506 -5.39 4.86 15.03
CA ASP A 506 -6.05 5.90 14.24
C ASP A 506 -5.05 6.84 13.52
N TRP A 507 -3.78 6.86 13.93
CA TRP A 507 -2.74 7.68 13.31
C TRP A 507 -1.38 6.98 13.31
N PRO A 508 -1.18 5.97 12.45
CA PRO A 508 0.03 5.14 12.40
C PRO A 508 1.14 5.75 11.52
N PHE A 509 1.18 7.08 11.36
CA PHE A 509 2.03 7.75 10.36
C PHE A 509 3.41 8.12 10.92
N ILE A 510 4.29 7.12 11.06
CA ILE A 510 5.63 7.30 11.63
C ILE A 510 6.50 8.27 10.82
N TYR A 511 6.39 8.24 9.49
CA TYR A 511 7.19 9.06 8.57
C TYR A 511 6.66 10.48 8.32
N TRP A 512 5.52 10.85 8.92
CA TRP A 512 4.89 12.14 8.71
C TRP A 512 5.17 13.11 9.85
N THR A 513 5.60 14.33 9.55
CA THR A 513 5.67 15.39 10.56
C THR A 513 4.26 15.79 11.01
N THR A 514 4.10 16.14 12.29
CA THR A 514 2.79 16.50 12.86
C THR A 514 2.33 17.92 12.51
N LYS A 515 3.17 18.73 11.85
CA LYS A 515 2.91 20.12 11.50
C LYS A 515 3.27 20.39 10.04
N GLY A 516 2.64 21.42 9.46
CA GLY A 516 2.97 21.94 8.12
C GLY A 516 2.04 21.45 7.02
N PHE A 517 2.19 22.03 5.83
CA PHE A 517 1.50 21.65 4.60
C PHE A 517 2.54 21.15 3.59
N ASP A 518 2.31 19.98 2.99
CA ASP A 518 3.20 19.42 1.98
C ASP A 518 2.90 20.05 0.61
N VAL A 519 3.76 20.98 0.21
CA VAL A 519 3.64 21.69 -1.06
C VAL A 519 3.85 20.75 -2.25
N GLY A 520 4.78 19.80 -2.17
CA GLY A 520 5.05 18.85 -3.24
C GLY A 520 3.85 17.95 -3.50
N TYR A 521 3.27 17.38 -2.43
CA TYR A 521 2.07 16.55 -2.54
C TYR A 521 0.88 17.33 -3.11
N ALA A 522 0.65 18.54 -2.62
CA ALA A 522 -0.41 19.40 -3.12
C ALA A 522 -0.21 19.76 -4.59
N ALA A 523 1.02 20.07 -5.02
CA ALA A 523 1.33 20.40 -6.40
C ALA A 523 1.08 19.23 -7.36
N VAL A 524 1.51 18.00 -7.00
CA VAL A 524 1.21 16.80 -7.79
C VAL A 524 -0.29 16.56 -7.86
N THR A 525 -0.97 16.61 -6.71
CA THR A 525 -2.42 16.42 -6.59
C THR A 525 -3.20 17.42 -7.45
N LEU A 526 -2.91 18.71 -7.33
CA LEU A 526 -3.55 19.77 -8.11
C LEU A 526 -3.27 19.62 -9.60
N THR A 527 -2.08 19.17 -9.99
CA THR A 527 -1.75 18.89 -11.39
C THR A 527 -2.62 17.78 -11.95
N ILE A 528 -2.78 16.68 -11.21
CA ILE A 528 -3.62 15.55 -11.63
C ILE A 528 -5.10 15.96 -11.71
N ILE A 529 -5.61 16.71 -10.73
CA ILE A 529 -6.97 17.28 -10.77
C ILE A 529 -7.13 18.19 -11.99
N SER A 530 -6.15 19.06 -12.26
CA SER A 530 -6.18 19.98 -13.39
C SER A 530 -6.19 19.25 -14.73
N LEU A 531 -5.41 18.17 -14.88
CA LEU A 531 -5.46 17.31 -16.07
C LEU A 531 -6.81 16.60 -16.20
N ALA A 532 -7.33 16.03 -15.11
CA ALA A 532 -8.64 15.37 -15.10
C ALA A 532 -9.75 16.32 -15.56
N LEU A 533 -9.75 17.55 -15.04
CA LEU A 533 -10.68 18.60 -15.46
C LEU A 533 -10.42 19.05 -16.90
N PHE A 534 -9.17 19.19 -17.34
CA PHE A 534 -8.84 19.61 -18.71
C PHE A 534 -9.35 18.60 -19.76
N PHE A 535 -9.05 17.31 -19.58
CA PHE A 535 -9.53 16.27 -20.49
C PHE A 535 -11.03 15.99 -20.33
N GLY A 536 -11.54 16.08 -19.09
CA GLY A 536 -12.94 15.83 -18.74
C GLY A 536 -13.87 17.02 -18.93
N ARG A 537 -13.39 18.21 -19.29
CA ARG A 537 -14.18 19.46 -19.30
C ARG A 537 -15.47 19.35 -20.10
N LYS A 538 -15.43 18.67 -21.26
CA LYS A 538 -16.63 18.49 -22.09
C LYS A 538 -17.67 17.63 -21.38
N MET A 539 -17.24 16.60 -20.65
CA MET A 539 -18.13 15.75 -19.87
C MET A 539 -18.66 16.49 -18.64
N VAL A 540 -17.78 17.10 -17.84
CA VAL A 540 -18.13 17.74 -16.57
C VAL A 540 -19.02 18.97 -16.79
N PHE A 541 -18.67 19.87 -17.70
CA PHE A 541 -19.39 21.13 -17.88
C PHE A 541 -20.62 21.03 -18.80
N ALA A 542 -20.71 20.02 -19.68
CA ALA A 542 -21.92 19.81 -20.48
C ALA A 542 -23.04 19.12 -19.69
N THR A 543 -22.71 18.47 -18.57
CA THR A 543 -23.68 17.68 -17.79
C THR A 543 -24.25 18.52 -16.65
N ARG A 544 -25.53 18.93 -16.78
CA ARG A 544 -26.25 19.68 -15.74
C ARG A 544 -27.17 18.82 -14.87
N TYR A 545 -27.09 17.49 -15.00
CA TYR A 545 -28.02 16.56 -14.34
C TYR A 545 -27.56 16.19 -12.93
N GLY A 546 -28.47 16.25 -11.96
CA GLY A 546 -28.20 15.85 -10.58
C GLY A 546 -27.83 14.39 -10.42
N SER A 547 -28.38 13.53 -11.27
CA SER A 547 -28.07 12.10 -11.28
C SER A 547 -26.59 11.83 -11.56
N SER A 548 -25.92 12.62 -12.41
CA SER A 548 -24.49 12.43 -12.69
C SER A 548 -23.62 12.92 -11.53
N TRP A 549 -23.96 14.05 -10.92
CA TRP A 549 -23.26 14.54 -9.73
C TRP A 549 -23.50 13.66 -8.50
N GLN A 550 -24.68 13.07 -8.37
CA GLN A 550 -24.95 12.02 -7.39
C GLN A 550 -23.94 10.87 -7.56
N MET A 551 -23.73 10.36 -8.77
CA MET A 551 -22.76 9.28 -9.07
C MET A 551 -21.32 9.66 -8.72
N PHE A 552 -20.93 10.90 -9.00
CA PHE A 552 -19.62 11.42 -8.63
C PHE A 552 -19.39 11.38 -7.12
N PHE A 553 -20.31 11.93 -6.33
CA PHE A 553 -20.16 11.92 -4.88
C PHE A 553 -20.30 10.52 -4.27
N LEU A 554 -21.10 9.63 -4.87
CA LEU A 554 -21.13 8.21 -4.50
C LEU A 554 -19.76 7.56 -4.68
N GLY A 555 -19.08 7.82 -5.81
CA GLY A 555 -17.75 7.27 -6.07
C GLY A 555 -16.68 7.83 -5.14
N ALA A 556 -16.71 9.13 -4.88
CA ALA A 556 -15.79 9.79 -3.96
C ALA A 556 -15.90 9.23 -2.53
N ALA A 557 -17.13 9.09 -2.04
CA ALA A 557 -17.38 8.55 -0.71
C ALA A 557 -17.03 7.06 -0.62
N PHE A 558 -17.39 6.28 -1.65
CA PHE A 558 -17.13 4.84 -1.68
C PHE A 558 -15.64 4.53 -1.63
N LEU A 559 -14.81 5.22 -2.43
CA LEU A 559 -13.37 4.94 -2.44
C LEU A 559 -12.72 5.30 -1.08
N LEU A 560 -13.17 6.37 -0.42
CA LEU A 560 -12.69 6.69 0.94
C LEU A 560 -13.05 5.60 1.96
N LEU A 561 -14.27 5.05 1.88
CA LEU A 561 -14.68 3.95 2.75
C LEU A 561 -13.89 2.67 2.47
N GLU A 562 -13.63 2.37 1.20
CA GLU A 562 -12.82 1.21 0.82
C GLU A 562 -11.43 1.28 1.44
N LEU A 563 -10.73 2.41 1.30
CA LEU A 563 -9.41 2.62 1.88
C LEU A 563 -9.42 2.52 3.41
N GLN A 564 -10.46 3.06 4.04
CA GLN A 564 -10.62 2.96 5.48
C GLN A 564 -10.92 1.52 5.94
N ALA A 565 -11.74 0.77 5.20
CA ALA A 565 -12.06 -0.61 5.50
C ALA A 565 -10.83 -1.52 5.38
N ILE A 566 -10.00 -1.31 4.36
CA ILE A 566 -8.72 -2.03 4.21
C ILE A 566 -7.82 -1.75 5.42
N ALA A 567 -7.65 -0.48 5.81
CA ALA A 567 -6.84 -0.11 6.98
C ALA A 567 -7.35 -0.76 8.28
N ARG A 568 -8.67 -0.79 8.50
CA ARG A 568 -9.26 -1.42 9.70
C ARG A 568 -9.16 -2.93 9.69
N CYS A 569 -9.34 -3.58 8.54
CA CYS A 569 -9.20 -5.02 8.44
C CYS A 569 -7.73 -5.45 8.58
N ALA A 570 -6.79 -4.62 8.11
CA ALA A 570 -5.36 -4.85 8.29
C ALA A 570 -4.94 -4.87 9.76
N LEU A 571 -5.62 -4.12 10.64
CA LEU A 571 -5.42 -4.22 12.09
C LEU A 571 -5.82 -5.58 12.67
N LEU A 572 -6.86 -6.23 12.12
CA LEU A 572 -7.39 -7.49 12.65
C LEU A 572 -6.68 -8.72 12.10
N TYR A 573 -6.33 -8.68 10.82
CA TYR A 573 -5.81 -9.84 10.08
C TYR A 573 -4.33 -9.67 9.70
N GLY A 574 -3.66 -8.63 10.20
CA GLY A 574 -2.29 -8.25 9.84
C GLY A 574 -2.20 -7.48 8.52
N THR A 575 -1.13 -6.69 8.36
CA THR A 575 -0.84 -5.91 7.14
C THR A 575 -0.24 -6.77 6.03
N THR A 576 -0.92 -7.87 5.70
CA THR A 576 -0.46 -8.78 4.65
C THR A 576 -1.13 -8.47 3.31
N TRP A 577 -0.44 -8.78 2.20
CA TRP A 577 -1.03 -8.71 0.87
C TRP A 577 -2.26 -9.65 0.72
N ILE A 578 -2.27 -10.78 1.45
CA ILE A 578 -3.43 -11.69 1.52
C ILE A 578 -4.61 -10.95 2.10
N THR A 579 -4.43 -10.30 3.25
CA THR A 579 -5.49 -9.53 3.91
C THR A 579 -6.08 -8.49 2.97
N SER A 580 -5.24 -7.67 2.34
CA SER A 580 -5.70 -6.65 1.39
C SER A 580 -6.43 -7.26 0.19
N SER A 581 -5.91 -8.35 -0.38
CA SER A 581 -6.54 -9.05 -1.51
C SER A 581 -7.91 -9.65 -1.12
N VAL A 582 -8.02 -10.23 0.07
CA VAL A 582 -9.26 -10.81 0.60
C VAL A 582 -10.28 -9.72 0.90
N VAL A 583 -9.87 -8.58 1.46
CA VAL A 583 -10.76 -7.45 1.74
C VAL A 583 -11.31 -6.86 0.44
N ILE A 584 -10.45 -6.58 -0.55
CA ILE A 584 -10.89 -6.08 -1.87
C ILE A 584 -11.84 -7.09 -2.54
N SER A 585 -11.48 -8.38 -2.55
CA SER A 585 -12.33 -9.44 -3.10
C SER A 585 -13.67 -9.57 -2.36
N GLY A 586 -13.65 -9.41 -1.03
CA GLY A 586 -14.84 -9.41 -0.18
C GLY A 586 -15.76 -8.22 -0.47
N VAL A 587 -15.19 -7.02 -0.62
CA VAL A 587 -15.92 -5.82 -1.03
C VAL A 587 -16.57 -6.01 -2.40
N LEU A 588 -15.83 -6.47 -3.40
CA LEU A 588 -16.37 -6.73 -4.74
C LEU A 588 -17.47 -7.79 -4.72
N THR A 589 -17.30 -8.85 -3.94
CA THR A 589 -18.32 -9.91 -3.76
C THR A 589 -19.58 -9.35 -3.10
N MET A 590 -19.43 -8.51 -2.09
CA MET A 590 -20.54 -7.84 -1.41
C MET A 590 -21.27 -6.86 -2.34
N LEU A 591 -20.55 -6.14 -3.20
CA LEU A 591 -21.15 -5.31 -4.25
C LEU A 591 -21.91 -6.14 -5.28
N LEU A 592 -21.40 -7.32 -5.67
CA LEU A 592 -22.13 -8.26 -6.52
C LEU A 592 -23.44 -8.70 -5.88
N PHE A 593 -23.46 -9.00 -4.58
CA PHE A 593 -24.69 -9.30 -3.85
C PHE A 593 -25.66 -8.12 -3.80
N ALA A 594 -25.16 -6.90 -3.54
CA ALA A 594 -25.97 -5.69 -3.58
C ALA A 594 -26.60 -5.49 -4.97
N ASN A 595 -25.81 -5.67 -6.03
CA ASN A 595 -26.28 -5.52 -7.40
C ASN A 595 -27.25 -6.63 -7.81
N MET A 596 -27.06 -7.87 -7.33
CA MET A 596 -28.00 -8.98 -7.51
C MET A 596 -29.36 -8.66 -6.86
N LEU A 597 -29.36 -8.09 -5.65
CA LEU A 597 -30.59 -7.68 -4.98
C LEU A 597 -31.33 -6.60 -5.78
N VAL A 598 -30.59 -5.64 -6.35
CA VAL A 598 -31.15 -4.62 -7.26
C VAL A 598 -31.66 -5.23 -8.56
N TYR A 599 -30.98 -6.20 -9.16
CA TYR A 599 -31.42 -6.85 -10.39
C TYR A 599 -32.87 -7.36 -10.30
N TYR A 600 -33.22 -7.97 -9.17
CA TYR A 600 -34.56 -8.52 -8.91
C TYR A 600 -35.59 -7.51 -8.37
N LYS A 601 -35.16 -6.45 -7.67
CA LYS A 601 -36.07 -5.53 -6.95
C LYS A 601 -35.82 -4.04 -7.24
N SER A 602 -35.22 -3.71 -8.39
CA SER A 602 -34.75 -2.36 -8.77
C SER A 602 -35.76 -1.25 -8.48
N GLY A 603 -36.99 -1.34 -9.02
CA GLY A 603 -38.00 -0.30 -8.83
C GLY A 603 -38.48 -0.13 -7.38
N TRP A 604 -38.47 -1.19 -6.57
CA TRP A 604 -38.85 -1.11 -5.15
C TRP A 604 -37.77 -0.40 -4.32
N LEU A 605 -36.50 -0.71 -4.57
CA LEU A 605 -35.36 -0.10 -3.90
C LEU A 605 -35.20 1.36 -4.27
N TYR A 606 -35.33 1.68 -5.56
CA TYR A 606 -35.21 3.04 -6.08
C TYR A 606 -36.25 3.99 -5.46
N LYS A 607 -37.50 3.54 -5.31
CA LYS A 607 -38.56 4.32 -4.63
C LYS A 607 -38.29 4.56 -3.14
N ARG A 608 -37.37 3.80 -2.52
CA ARG A 608 -37.04 3.85 -1.09
C ARG A 608 -35.62 4.34 -0.83
N LEU A 609 -34.98 5.03 -1.78
CA LEU A 609 -33.62 5.55 -1.60
C LEU A 609 -33.46 6.40 -0.33
N ASN A 610 -34.48 7.17 0.07
CA ASN A 610 -34.45 7.94 1.32
C ASN A 610 -34.14 7.05 2.55
N ILE A 611 -34.75 5.86 2.62
CA ILE A 611 -34.55 4.91 3.72
C ILE A 611 -33.14 4.33 3.65
N TRP A 612 -32.64 4.02 2.45
CA TRP A 612 -31.29 3.50 2.26
C TRP A 612 -30.20 4.53 2.59
N TYR A 613 -30.38 5.80 2.24
CA TYR A 613 -29.48 6.88 2.67
C TYR A 613 -29.51 7.09 4.18
N ALA A 614 -30.68 7.00 4.83
CA ALA A 614 -30.78 7.06 6.29
C ALA A 614 -30.08 5.87 6.95
N LEU A 615 -30.29 4.65 6.43
CA LEU A 615 -29.59 3.45 6.88
C LEU A 615 -28.08 3.59 6.68
N LEU A 616 -27.63 4.13 5.53
CA LEU A 616 -26.22 4.38 5.27
C LEU A 616 -25.63 5.30 6.33
N ALA A 617 -26.28 6.43 6.63
CA ALA A 617 -25.84 7.34 7.68
C ALA A 617 -25.73 6.64 9.05
N VAL A 618 -26.72 5.82 9.42
CA VAL A 618 -26.69 5.04 10.68
C VAL A 618 -25.52 4.06 10.68
N THR A 619 -25.30 3.30 9.60
CA THR A 619 -24.20 2.33 9.51
C THR A 619 -22.83 3.02 9.53
N LEU A 620 -22.70 4.21 8.93
CA LEU A 620 -21.49 5.02 9.00
C LEU A 620 -21.22 5.52 10.41
N LEU A 621 -22.23 6.06 11.09
CA LEU A 621 -22.09 6.50 12.48
C LEU A 621 -21.76 5.31 13.40
N ALA A 622 -22.40 4.16 13.21
CA ALA A 622 -22.07 2.94 13.94
C ALA A 622 -20.61 2.50 13.71
N SER A 623 -20.14 2.55 12.45
CA SER A 623 -18.75 2.27 12.11
C SER A 623 -17.77 3.28 12.73
N TYR A 624 -18.13 4.57 12.78
CA TYR A 624 -17.30 5.61 13.41
C TYR A 624 -17.19 5.43 14.93
N PHE A 625 -18.31 5.15 15.61
CA PHE A 625 -18.37 4.99 17.06
C PHE A 625 -18.02 3.60 17.58
N SER A 626 -17.65 2.66 16.70
CA SER A 626 -17.21 1.31 17.07
C SER A 626 -15.69 1.22 17.13
N PRO A 627 -15.02 1.60 18.25
CA PRO A 627 -13.58 1.38 18.37
C PRO A 627 -13.28 -0.12 18.42
N ASN A 628 -12.31 -0.56 17.62
CA ASN A 628 -11.88 -1.96 17.55
C ASN A 628 -11.51 -2.51 18.94
N SER A 629 -10.96 -1.67 19.82
CA SER A 629 -10.56 -2.04 21.18
C SER A 629 -11.72 -2.47 22.09
N TRP A 630 -12.94 -1.96 21.90
CA TRP A 630 -14.07 -2.30 22.78
C TRP A 630 -14.54 -3.75 22.55
N LEU A 631 -14.63 -4.17 21.28
CA LEU A 631 -15.02 -5.53 20.91
C LEU A 631 -13.93 -6.55 21.24
N LEU A 632 -12.66 -6.19 21.07
CA LEU A 632 -11.54 -7.06 21.43
C LEU A 632 -11.40 -7.24 22.96
N ALA A 633 -11.71 -6.22 23.74
CA ALA A 633 -11.72 -6.28 25.21
C ALA A 633 -12.96 -6.98 25.81
N SER A 634 -13.94 -7.37 24.99
CA SER A 634 -15.22 -7.95 25.46
C SER A 634 -15.12 -9.40 25.95
N GLY A 635 -13.96 -10.06 25.78
CA GLY A 635 -13.76 -11.46 26.15
C GLY A 635 -14.43 -12.48 25.22
N MET A 636 -15.02 -12.03 24.11
CA MET A 636 -15.55 -12.92 23.08
C MET A 636 -14.43 -13.69 22.35
N PRO A 637 -14.73 -14.88 21.79
CA PRO A 637 -13.78 -15.61 20.96
C PRO A 637 -13.26 -14.73 19.82
N PRO A 638 -11.94 -14.70 19.53
CA PRO A 638 -11.35 -13.79 18.54
C PRO A 638 -12.03 -13.83 17.17
N PHE A 639 -12.41 -15.01 16.69
CA PHE A 639 -13.13 -15.17 15.43
C PHE A 639 -14.46 -14.39 15.38
N LEU A 640 -15.22 -14.39 16.49
CA LEU A 640 -16.49 -13.69 16.57
C LEU A 640 -16.28 -12.17 16.64
N SER A 641 -15.33 -11.72 17.46
CA SER A 641 -14.96 -10.30 17.56
C SER A 641 -14.48 -9.74 16.22
N TYR A 642 -13.58 -10.45 15.54
CA TYR A 642 -13.08 -10.07 14.21
C TYR A 642 -14.20 -10.06 13.18
N GLY A 643 -15.08 -11.07 13.19
CA GLY A 643 -16.24 -11.15 12.33
C GLY A 643 -17.20 -9.96 12.49
N ILE A 644 -17.50 -9.57 13.73
CA ILE A 644 -18.37 -8.42 14.03
C ILE A 644 -17.74 -7.11 13.59
N VAL A 645 -16.46 -6.87 13.92
CA VAL A 645 -15.76 -5.64 13.51
C VAL A 645 -15.67 -5.54 11.99
N THR A 646 -15.40 -6.66 11.31
CA THR A 646 -15.37 -6.72 9.84
C THR A 646 -16.76 -6.42 9.27
N PHE A 647 -17.81 -7.02 9.81
CA PHE A 647 -19.18 -6.78 9.38
C PHE A 647 -19.58 -5.30 9.55
N ILE A 648 -19.34 -4.71 10.72
CA ILE A 648 -19.64 -3.30 10.99
C ILE A 648 -18.85 -2.37 10.05
N SER A 649 -17.60 -2.72 9.75
CA SER A 649 -16.74 -1.90 8.88
C SER A 649 -17.16 -1.97 7.40
N LEU A 650 -17.63 -3.13 6.93
CA LEU A 650 -18.01 -3.35 5.53
C LEU A 650 -19.49 -3.06 5.23
N LEU A 651 -20.37 -3.12 6.24
CA LEU A 651 -21.82 -2.91 6.05
C LEU A 651 -22.19 -1.58 5.37
N PRO A 652 -21.55 -0.42 5.68
CA PRO A 652 -21.82 0.82 4.96
C PRO A 652 -21.59 0.72 3.45
N MET A 653 -20.57 -0.03 3.03
CA MET A 653 -20.25 -0.23 1.61
C MET A 653 -21.30 -1.09 0.91
N PHE A 654 -21.88 -2.09 1.59
CA PHE A 654 -23.00 -2.88 1.05
C PHE A 654 -24.22 -1.99 0.79
N VAL A 655 -24.57 -1.17 1.79
CA VAL A 655 -25.71 -0.23 1.70
C VAL A 655 -25.46 0.81 0.60
N ALA A 656 -24.24 1.35 0.52
CA ALA A 656 -23.85 2.25 -0.55
C ALA A 656 -23.94 1.58 -1.94
N GLY A 657 -23.56 0.30 -2.04
CA GLY A 657 -23.72 -0.50 -3.25
C GLY A 657 -25.18 -0.61 -3.71
N ILE A 658 -26.13 -0.80 -2.78
CA ILE A 658 -27.57 -0.83 -3.10
C ILE A 658 -28.02 0.53 -3.64
N ILE A 659 -27.62 1.64 -3.01
CA ILE A 659 -27.95 3.01 -3.45
C ILE A 659 -27.40 3.25 -4.86
N PHE A 660 -26.12 2.98 -5.06
CA PHE A 660 -25.44 3.12 -6.35
C PHE A 660 -26.14 2.30 -7.42
N SER A 661 -26.25 0.99 -7.24
CA SER A 661 -26.84 0.08 -8.24
C SER A 661 -28.29 0.44 -8.57
N SER A 662 -29.09 0.83 -7.56
CA SER A 662 -30.48 1.24 -7.77
C SER A 662 -30.58 2.53 -8.59
N SER A 663 -29.76 3.54 -8.28
CA SER A 663 -29.69 4.78 -9.06
C SER A 663 -29.11 4.55 -10.47
N PHE A 664 -28.19 3.60 -10.60
CA PHE A 664 -27.52 3.29 -11.86
C PHE A 664 -28.45 2.59 -12.85
N ASP A 665 -29.28 1.64 -12.39
CA ASP A 665 -30.26 0.93 -13.25
C ASP A 665 -31.29 1.88 -13.91
N HIS A 666 -31.54 3.03 -13.29
CA HIS A 666 -32.50 4.03 -13.76
C HIS A 666 -31.84 5.16 -14.58
N THR A 667 -30.54 5.06 -14.87
CA THR A 667 -29.83 6.08 -15.65
C THR A 667 -29.94 5.81 -17.15
N LYS A 668 -30.30 6.82 -17.95
CA LYS A 668 -30.41 6.69 -19.42
C LYS A 668 -29.05 6.60 -20.13
N ARG A 669 -27.97 7.09 -19.51
CA ARG A 669 -26.60 7.10 -20.05
C ARG A 669 -25.63 6.40 -19.09
N PRO A 670 -25.61 5.06 -19.05
CA PRO A 670 -24.84 4.28 -18.08
C PRO A 670 -23.34 4.57 -18.16
N SER A 671 -22.82 4.67 -19.38
CA SER A 671 -21.42 5.03 -19.65
C SER A 671 -20.98 6.34 -18.97
N ILE A 672 -21.75 7.41 -19.13
CA ILE A 672 -21.45 8.72 -18.50
C ILE A 672 -21.56 8.63 -16.97
N ALA A 673 -22.57 7.91 -16.45
CA ALA A 673 -22.74 7.74 -15.01
C ALA A 673 -21.55 7.02 -14.34
N ILE A 674 -21.04 5.94 -14.95
CA ILE A 674 -19.79 5.29 -14.50
C ILE A 674 -18.60 6.23 -14.62
N GLY A 675 -18.50 7.00 -15.73
CA GLY A 675 -17.44 7.99 -15.90
C GLY A 675 -17.39 9.01 -14.75
N PHE A 676 -18.55 9.57 -14.37
CA PHE A 676 -18.66 10.45 -13.21
C PHE A 676 -18.32 9.75 -11.89
N ASN A 677 -18.77 8.51 -11.71
CA ASN A 677 -18.46 7.73 -10.51
C ASN A 677 -16.95 7.50 -10.33
N LEU A 678 -16.24 7.11 -11.39
CA LEU A 678 -14.79 6.92 -11.37
C LEU A 678 -14.03 8.24 -11.13
N LEU A 679 -14.43 9.35 -11.76
CA LEU A 679 -13.85 10.67 -11.46
C LEU A 679 -14.11 11.11 -10.02
N GLY A 680 -15.27 10.74 -9.46
CA GLY A 680 -15.57 10.89 -8.05
C GLY A 680 -14.60 10.10 -7.19
N GLY A 681 -14.37 8.83 -7.53
CA GLY A 681 -13.37 7.98 -6.90
C GLY A 681 -12.00 8.66 -6.84
N VAL A 682 -11.55 9.30 -7.92
CA VAL A 682 -10.29 10.07 -7.93
C VAL A 682 -10.27 11.14 -6.83
N LEU A 683 -11.35 11.91 -6.67
CA LEU A 683 -11.46 12.85 -5.56
C LEU A 683 -11.33 12.13 -4.20
N GLY A 684 -12.00 10.99 -4.03
CA GLY A 684 -11.87 10.14 -2.84
C GLY A 684 -10.42 9.73 -2.54
N ALA A 685 -9.70 9.21 -3.54
CA ALA A 685 -8.29 8.82 -3.41
C ALA A 685 -7.40 9.99 -3.00
N LEU A 686 -7.66 11.18 -3.56
CA LEU A 686 -6.88 12.38 -3.26
C LEU A 686 -7.24 12.95 -1.87
N LEU A 687 -8.50 12.80 -1.44
CA LEU A 687 -8.94 13.18 -0.10
C LEU A 687 -8.33 12.30 1.00
N GLU A 688 -7.83 11.11 0.67
CA GLU A 688 -7.12 10.24 1.62
C GLU A 688 -5.94 10.95 2.30
N TYR A 689 -5.30 11.91 1.64
CA TYR A 689 -4.23 12.71 2.22
C TYR A 689 -4.65 13.46 3.50
N PHE A 690 -5.93 13.81 3.64
CA PHE A 690 -6.46 14.45 4.85
C PHE A 690 -6.40 13.55 6.09
N THR A 691 -6.22 12.23 5.92
CA THR A 691 -5.98 11.30 7.03
C THR A 691 -4.70 11.61 7.79
N SER A 692 -3.68 12.15 7.12
CA SER A 692 -2.43 12.56 7.76
C SER A 692 -2.63 13.65 8.81
N TYR A 693 -3.72 14.44 8.71
CA TYR A 693 -4.07 15.47 9.68
C TYR A 693 -5.10 14.97 10.71
N THR A 694 -6.13 14.27 10.24
CA THR A 694 -7.31 13.95 11.06
C THR A 694 -7.21 12.58 11.71
N GLY A 695 -6.68 11.58 11.03
CA GLY A 695 -6.69 10.17 11.43
C GLY A 695 -7.48 9.29 10.46
N ILE A 696 -7.45 7.98 10.67
CA ILE A 696 -8.12 7.00 9.82
C ILE A 696 -9.64 7.06 9.99
N ASN A 697 -10.12 7.09 11.23
CA ASN A 697 -11.54 7.02 11.54
C ASN A 697 -12.31 8.26 11.09
N ALA A 698 -11.67 9.43 11.05
CA ALA A 698 -12.29 10.66 10.57
C ALA A 698 -12.74 10.59 9.10
N MET A 699 -12.19 9.67 8.28
CA MET A 699 -12.63 9.48 6.89
C MET A 699 -14.09 9.06 6.78
N VAL A 700 -14.65 8.38 7.78
CA VAL A 700 -16.08 8.03 7.81
C VAL A 700 -16.94 9.28 7.79
N LEU A 701 -16.52 10.33 8.51
CA LEU A 701 -17.25 11.60 8.57
C LEU A 701 -17.15 12.37 7.26
N VAL A 702 -15.99 12.33 6.60
CA VAL A 702 -15.81 12.89 5.26
C VAL A 702 -16.70 12.16 4.25
N ALA A 703 -16.71 10.82 4.27
CA ALA A 703 -17.58 10.01 3.45
C ALA A 703 -19.07 10.29 3.72
N LEU A 704 -19.47 10.44 4.99
CA LEU A 704 -20.83 10.82 5.38
C LEU A 704 -21.23 12.17 4.75
N GLY A 705 -20.35 13.18 4.80
CA GLY A 705 -20.57 14.46 4.14
C GLY A 705 -20.74 14.34 2.63
N LEU A 706 -19.90 13.53 1.97
CA LEU A 706 -20.00 13.28 0.53
C LEU A 706 -21.30 12.53 0.17
N TYR A 707 -21.74 11.56 0.98
CA TYR A 707 -23.04 10.90 0.78
C TYR A 707 -24.22 11.84 1.01
N ALA A 708 -24.12 12.78 1.95
CA ALA A 708 -25.13 13.81 2.14
C ALA A 708 -25.21 14.75 0.92
N ILE A 709 -24.06 15.15 0.35
CA ILE A 709 -24.04 15.93 -0.90
C ILE A 709 -24.64 15.13 -2.06
N SER A 710 -24.30 13.84 -2.18
CA SER A 710 -24.89 12.92 -3.16
C SER A 710 -26.42 12.90 -3.05
N PHE A 711 -26.96 12.80 -1.83
CA PHE A 711 -28.40 12.84 -1.58
C PHE A 711 -29.04 14.17 -1.97
N LEU A 712 -28.38 15.30 -1.73
CA LEU A 712 -28.85 16.62 -2.16
C LEU A 712 -28.86 16.74 -3.69
N CYS A 713 -27.82 16.25 -4.37
CA CYS A 713 -27.76 16.23 -5.84
C CYS A 713 -28.92 15.45 -6.46
N LEU A 714 -29.35 14.35 -5.84
CA LEU A 714 -30.51 13.58 -6.26
C LEU A 714 -31.82 14.39 -6.16
N ARG A 715 -31.91 15.36 -5.23
CA ARG A 715 -33.14 16.15 -4.99
C ARG A 715 -33.20 17.50 -5.71
N MET A 716 -32.06 18.14 -5.94
CA MET A 716 -32.01 19.56 -6.32
C MET A 716 -32.01 19.84 -7.83
N LEU A 717 -31.72 18.86 -8.68
CA LEU A 717 -31.54 19.09 -10.12
C LEU A 717 -32.59 18.33 -10.92
N PRO A 718 -33.17 18.94 -11.98
CA PRO A 718 -34.23 18.33 -12.76
C PRO A 718 -33.79 16.97 -13.33
N ALA A 719 -34.67 15.98 -13.21
CA ALA A 719 -34.49 14.67 -13.82
C ALA A 719 -34.32 14.82 -15.34
N GLN A 720 -33.58 13.90 -15.98
CA GLN A 720 -33.38 13.93 -17.43
C GLN A 720 -34.74 13.91 -18.15
N PRO A 721 -35.07 14.93 -18.99
CA PRO A 721 -36.35 14.97 -19.69
C PRO A 721 -36.53 13.73 -20.59
N GLU A 722 -37.77 13.30 -20.78
CA GLU A 722 -38.13 12.27 -21.76
C GLU A 722 -37.89 12.82 -23.17
N GLU A 723 -37.05 12.14 -23.97
CA GLU A 723 -36.93 12.42 -25.39
C GLU A 723 -38.21 11.89 -26.07
N SER A 724 -39.32 12.64 -26.00
CA SER A 724 -40.47 12.41 -26.88
C SER A 724 -40.89 13.63 -27.70
N GLU A 725 -40.13 14.73 -27.71
CA GLU A 725 -40.51 15.94 -28.49
C GLU A 725 -39.42 16.51 -29.41
N ALA A 726 -38.21 15.93 -29.44
CA ALA A 726 -37.15 16.43 -30.34
C ALA A 726 -37.16 15.80 -31.75
N ALA A 727 -38.05 14.84 -32.02
CA ALA A 727 -38.11 14.12 -33.30
C ALA A 727 -39.11 14.71 -34.32
N SER A 728 -39.78 15.83 -34.01
CA SER A 728 -40.81 16.43 -34.88
C SER A 728 -40.49 17.84 -35.39
N ALA A 729 -39.21 18.17 -35.60
CA ALA A 729 -38.84 19.34 -36.39
C ALA A 729 -38.43 18.87 -37.81
N PRO A 730 -39.18 19.21 -38.87
CA PRO A 730 -38.84 18.78 -40.22
C PRO A 730 -37.50 19.39 -40.65
N ALA A 731 -36.67 18.56 -41.27
CA ALA A 731 -35.41 18.98 -41.87
C ALA A 731 -35.66 20.09 -42.89
N ALA A 732 -35.25 21.32 -42.58
CA ALA A 732 -35.18 22.39 -43.55
C ALA A 732 -33.99 22.13 -44.48
N SER A 733 -34.29 21.94 -45.75
CA SER A 733 -33.37 21.88 -46.87
C SER A 733 -32.69 23.24 -47.08
N SER A 734 -31.36 23.28 -46.98
CA SER A 734 -30.47 24.15 -47.79
C SER A 734 -29.03 23.72 -47.59
#